data_AF-A0A1G8UVQ7-F1
#
_entry.id   AF-A0A1G8UVQ7-F1
#
_cell.length_a   1.000
_cell.length_b   1.000
_cell.length_c   1.000
_cell.angle_alpha   90.00
_cell.angle_beta   90.00
_cell.angle_gamma   90.00
#
_symmetry.space_group_name_H-M   'P 1'
#
loop_
_entity.id
_entity.type
_entity.pdbx_description
1 polymer ?
#
loop_
_entity_poly.entity_id
_entity_poly.type
_entity_poly.pdbx_seq_one_letter_code
_entity_poly.pdbx_strand_id
1 'polypeptide(L)'
;MADAEQQDLGLLFENGLFTVPKYQRGYSWTTSEVQDLLSDIEHLHRDRTRNADFEGFHYFGTIVLQNVGTKTVSRRKLSEYNVIDGQQRLTTITVLLQCINERLKEYKHEEIDGESVEKIIEDNQETFIDFRGEARIRPQEKTKEVYDLVIINSENTDSVSASIPSQGYLLNAKEVIHDWLDEKEEDEDDFLEFLSGLSEVLFSNIQVTTYTIEQTSEAGRFFEVLNDRGRDLTTIDKIKSYLIFCADRQNDESLAEDIYQKIGAVIEKVSQNGGEESVDRFVREHWRLFSGEYSFETSTITDIHRRVKRIPAHIPQSRPPEEQKIWIEAYMQDMRTAAEEFRKITNPDVILREANNPTKVEREIVSALKSFNAIGKETNYLSLLMSAGRTFGHSEEFLRTIELCRTHAFRLYQIANSRADKRRAHIRKMSYPVSWVGRSETANDIFGKGHTPPEEVFETTEAAYEYIVREIEDDLGRYCPDYLIADYLRQSDVVNGNDRWGGIGETSIVYLLYEYERYLRMQNSGESPIADFREFTGVGLGSRRVQLEHIWPQNPRELPEERTEEHEECVNSLGNLALISPDDNPHASNKPYRQKWEETYDNSNQQHLRELPHPDNVEWGREAIENRTDELVDFVLKWWSGASEASVCIEGYHEFSTEQRRDLQNRISQSVRDNYHKRNGQSIASVSIRNQTLNGNEWTAIRNCDCGSLSMKIQANSGEVRCAECDSELTAPLYQVRSEV
;
A
#
# COMPACT_ATOMS: atom_id res chain seq x y z
N MET A 1 -13.79 9.11 -42.25
CA MET A 1 -14.71 10.16 -41.80
C MET A 1 -15.70 9.45 -40.92
N ALA A 2 -15.77 9.85 -39.66
CA ALA A 2 -16.62 9.20 -38.69
C ALA A 2 -17.91 10.00 -38.57
N ASP A 3 -19.03 9.28 -38.60
CA ASP A 3 -20.36 9.85 -38.59
C ASP A 3 -20.89 9.83 -37.16
N ALA A 4 -21.33 11.01 -36.70
CA ALA A 4 -22.00 11.17 -35.42
C ALA A 4 -23.51 11.18 -35.65
N GLU A 5 -24.23 10.30 -34.97
CA GLU A 5 -25.67 10.15 -35.09
C GLU A 5 -26.31 10.12 -33.70
N GLN A 6 -27.44 10.82 -33.53
CA GLN A 6 -28.24 10.74 -32.30
C GLN A 6 -29.41 9.82 -32.55
N GLN A 7 -29.58 8.82 -31.69
CA GLN A 7 -30.61 7.79 -31.83
C GLN A 7 -31.06 7.27 -30.46
N ASP A 8 -32.24 6.66 -30.43
CA ASP A 8 -32.75 5.98 -29.23
C ASP A 8 -31.95 4.70 -28.97
N LEU A 9 -31.75 4.39 -27.70
CA LEU A 9 -30.96 3.23 -27.28
C LEU A 9 -31.57 1.92 -27.78
N GLY A 10 -32.90 1.80 -27.77
CA GLY A 10 -33.61 0.64 -28.31
C GLY A 10 -33.26 0.39 -29.78
N LEU A 11 -33.28 1.43 -30.62
CA LEU A 11 -32.93 1.31 -32.05
C LEU A 11 -31.47 0.93 -32.28
N LEU A 12 -30.57 1.43 -31.45
CA LEU A 12 -29.15 1.05 -31.49
C LEU A 12 -28.98 -0.45 -31.20
N PHE A 13 -29.64 -0.94 -30.16
CA PHE A 13 -29.62 -2.36 -29.79
C PHE A 13 -30.30 -3.24 -30.84
N GLU A 14 -31.44 -2.83 -31.36
CA GLU A 14 -32.22 -3.59 -32.33
C GLU A 14 -31.43 -3.91 -33.61
N ASN A 15 -30.58 -2.97 -34.04
CA ASN A 15 -29.82 -3.03 -35.30
C ASN A 15 -28.35 -3.43 -35.12
N GLY A 16 -27.86 -3.49 -33.88
CA GLY A 16 -26.45 -3.73 -33.55
C GLY A 16 -26.20 -5.06 -32.85
N LEU A 17 -24.99 -5.59 -33.06
CA LEU A 17 -24.33 -6.58 -32.21
C LEU A 17 -23.04 -5.96 -31.68
N PHE A 18 -22.89 -5.92 -30.37
CA PHE A 18 -21.79 -5.24 -29.69
C PHE A 18 -20.82 -6.25 -29.10
N THR A 19 -19.53 -6.06 -29.35
CA THR A 19 -18.47 -6.84 -28.72
C THR A 19 -17.53 -5.89 -27.99
N VAL A 20 -17.27 -6.16 -26.72
CA VAL A 20 -16.26 -5.44 -25.93
C VAL A 20 -14.87 -6.02 -26.27
N PRO A 21 -13.98 -5.26 -26.94
CA PRO A 21 -12.69 -5.77 -27.40
C PRO A 21 -11.76 -6.15 -26.23
N LYS A 22 -10.80 -7.04 -26.49
CA LYS A 22 -9.85 -7.52 -25.47
C LYS A 22 -9.07 -6.39 -24.78
N TYR A 23 -8.72 -5.33 -25.50
CA TYR A 23 -7.96 -4.20 -24.94
C TYR A 23 -8.75 -3.34 -23.95
N GLN A 24 -10.09 -3.40 -23.96
CA GLN A 24 -10.91 -2.68 -23.00
C GLN A 24 -10.81 -3.26 -21.60
N ARG A 25 -11.21 -2.48 -20.58
CA ARG A 25 -11.37 -3.03 -19.23
C ARG A 25 -12.62 -3.92 -19.15
N GLY A 26 -12.67 -4.83 -18.19
CA GLY A 26 -13.89 -5.58 -17.87
C GLY A 26 -14.98 -4.67 -17.28
N TYR A 27 -16.13 -5.26 -16.90
CA TYR A 27 -17.18 -4.54 -16.20
C TYR A 27 -16.65 -3.95 -14.87
N SER A 28 -17.02 -2.72 -14.54
CA SER A 28 -16.45 -2.00 -13.39
C SER A 28 -17.34 -0.91 -12.82
N TRP A 29 -18.66 -0.94 -13.00
CA TRP A 29 -19.53 -0.06 -12.23
C TRP A 29 -19.70 -0.60 -10.81
N THR A 30 -19.68 0.30 -9.83
CA THR A 30 -20.04 -0.02 -8.44
C THR A 30 -21.53 0.20 -8.23
N THR A 31 -21.99 -0.11 -7.02
CA THR A 31 -23.36 0.20 -6.57
C THR A 31 -23.76 1.64 -6.83
N SER A 32 -22.85 2.61 -6.66
CA SER A 32 -23.18 4.04 -6.88
C SER A 32 -23.59 4.32 -8.32
N GLU A 33 -22.78 3.90 -9.31
CA GLU A 33 -23.11 4.17 -10.71
C GLU A 33 -24.35 3.40 -11.19
N VAL A 34 -24.59 2.21 -10.64
CA VAL A 34 -25.81 1.44 -10.92
C VAL A 34 -27.04 2.17 -10.34
N GLN A 35 -26.96 2.64 -9.09
CA GLN A 35 -28.05 3.39 -8.45
C GLN A 35 -28.35 4.71 -9.15
N ASP A 36 -27.31 5.43 -9.61
CA ASP A 36 -27.50 6.66 -10.39
C ASP A 36 -28.30 6.39 -11.68
N LEU A 37 -27.95 5.32 -12.41
CA LEU A 37 -28.70 4.89 -13.60
C LEU A 37 -30.16 4.55 -13.27
N LEU A 38 -30.38 3.75 -12.23
CA LEU A 38 -31.73 3.33 -11.82
C LEU A 38 -32.59 4.54 -11.44
N SER A 39 -32.02 5.49 -10.70
CA SER A 39 -32.65 6.76 -10.37
C SER A 39 -33.04 7.52 -11.64
N ASP A 40 -32.13 7.69 -12.61
CA ASP A 40 -32.43 8.41 -13.86
C ASP A 40 -33.59 7.78 -14.65
N ILE A 41 -33.64 6.46 -14.72
CA ILE A 41 -34.72 5.70 -15.39
C ILE A 41 -36.05 5.85 -14.62
N GLU A 42 -36.02 5.74 -13.29
CA GLU A 42 -37.21 5.91 -12.44
C GLU A 42 -37.82 7.31 -12.58
N HIS A 43 -36.98 8.35 -12.64
CA HIS A 43 -37.45 9.73 -12.86
C HIS A 43 -38.14 9.88 -14.22
N LEU A 44 -37.55 9.32 -15.29
CA LEU A 44 -38.17 9.32 -16.62
C LEU A 44 -39.51 8.60 -16.64
N HIS A 45 -39.58 7.42 -16.02
CA HIS A 45 -40.83 6.66 -15.93
C HIS A 45 -41.91 7.48 -15.22
N ARG A 46 -41.62 8.07 -14.05
CA ARG A 46 -42.57 8.90 -13.31
C ARG A 46 -43.05 10.12 -14.07
N ASP A 47 -42.16 10.79 -14.81
CA ASP A 47 -42.54 11.96 -15.61
C ASP A 47 -43.47 11.57 -16.76
N ARG A 48 -43.23 10.41 -17.37
CA ARG A 48 -44.10 9.83 -18.40
C ARG A 48 -45.47 9.44 -17.84
N THR A 49 -45.53 8.77 -16.70
CA THR A 49 -46.81 8.38 -16.06
C THR A 49 -47.64 9.60 -15.66
N ARG A 50 -47.01 10.70 -15.27
CA ARG A 50 -47.70 11.97 -14.92
C ARG A 50 -48.20 12.76 -16.12
N ASN A 51 -47.59 12.58 -17.30
CA ASN A 51 -47.93 13.33 -18.49
C ASN A 51 -47.86 12.43 -19.74
N ALA A 52 -49.02 12.00 -20.23
CA ALA A 52 -49.12 11.16 -21.42
C ALA A 52 -48.52 11.78 -22.70
N ASP A 53 -48.38 13.11 -22.75
CA ASP A 53 -47.74 13.84 -23.85
C ASP A 53 -46.23 14.13 -23.58
N PHE A 54 -45.59 13.38 -22.66
CA PHE A 54 -44.18 13.56 -22.32
C PHE A 54 -43.25 13.08 -23.43
N GLU A 55 -42.66 14.02 -24.16
CA GLU A 55 -41.61 13.78 -25.17
C GLU A 55 -40.18 13.89 -24.59
N GLY A 56 -40.04 13.80 -23.27
CA GLY A 56 -38.72 13.91 -22.62
C GLY A 56 -37.86 12.67 -22.83
N PHE A 57 -36.55 12.89 -22.84
CA PHE A 57 -35.55 11.83 -22.94
C PHE A 57 -34.41 12.08 -21.96
N HIS A 58 -33.76 11.01 -21.51
CA HIS A 58 -32.49 11.09 -20.80
C HIS A 58 -31.34 10.96 -21.80
N TYR A 59 -30.45 11.94 -21.81
CA TYR A 59 -29.23 11.88 -22.61
C TYR A 59 -28.23 10.97 -21.93
N PHE A 60 -28.09 9.76 -22.46
CA PHE A 60 -27.25 8.70 -21.90
C PHE A 60 -25.82 8.73 -22.41
N GLY A 61 -25.37 9.91 -22.85
CA GLY A 61 -23.99 10.17 -23.26
C GLY A 61 -23.66 9.74 -24.69
N THR A 62 -22.37 9.79 -24.99
CA THR A 62 -21.81 9.34 -26.29
C THR A 62 -21.39 7.87 -26.20
N ILE A 63 -21.60 7.10 -27.25
CA ILE A 63 -21.10 5.73 -27.43
C ILE A 63 -20.19 5.72 -28.65
N VAL A 64 -19.00 5.15 -28.50
CA VAL A 64 -18.03 5.09 -29.60
C VAL A 64 -17.93 3.66 -30.08
N LEU A 65 -18.21 3.47 -31.37
CA LEU A 65 -18.34 2.16 -31.99
C LEU A 65 -17.35 2.05 -33.14
N GLN A 66 -16.60 0.96 -33.19
CA GLN A 66 -15.85 0.60 -34.39
C GLN A 66 -16.69 -0.37 -35.21
N ASN A 67 -17.03 0.02 -36.44
CA ASN A 67 -17.70 -0.85 -37.39
C ASN A 67 -16.73 -1.98 -37.80
N VAL A 68 -17.14 -3.24 -37.58
CA VAL A 68 -16.35 -4.42 -37.97
C VAL A 68 -17.03 -5.25 -39.05
N GLY A 69 -18.21 -4.83 -39.51
CA GLY A 69 -18.94 -5.47 -40.59
C GLY A 69 -20.41 -5.70 -40.26
N THR A 70 -20.98 -6.75 -40.82
CA THR A 70 -22.40 -7.09 -40.62
C THR A 70 -22.61 -8.59 -40.55
N LYS A 71 -23.45 -9.04 -39.62
CA LYS A 71 -23.84 -10.43 -39.45
C LYS A 71 -25.26 -10.66 -39.92
N THR A 72 -25.52 -11.76 -40.62
CA THR A 72 -26.91 -12.17 -40.93
C THR A 72 -27.35 -13.23 -39.92
N VAL A 73 -28.34 -12.89 -39.10
CA VAL A 73 -28.93 -13.77 -38.09
C VAL A 73 -30.41 -13.91 -38.40
N SER A 74 -30.88 -15.14 -38.63
CA SER A 74 -32.30 -15.42 -38.91
C SER A 74 -32.95 -14.52 -39.97
N ARG A 75 -32.23 -14.23 -41.07
CA ARG A 75 -32.62 -13.36 -42.19
C ARG A 75 -32.64 -11.85 -41.89
N ARG A 76 -32.27 -11.41 -40.69
CA ARG A 76 -32.00 -10.00 -40.38
C ARG A 76 -30.49 -9.73 -40.52
N LYS A 77 -30.13 -8.64 -41.18
CA LYS A 77 -28.74 -8.18 -41.28
C LYS A 77 -28.49 -7.17 -40.17
N LEU A 78 -27.61 -7.50 -39.24
CA LEU A 78 -27.23 -6.69 -38.09
C LEU A 78 -25.83 -6.12 -38.31
N SER A 79 -25.60 -4.89 -37.87
CA SER A 79 -24.27 -4.28 -37.88
C SER A 79 -23.46 -4.81 -36.71
N GLU A 80 -22.20 -5.19 -36.95
CA GLU A 80 -21.29 -5.64 -35.90
C GLU A 80 -20.38 -4.49 -35.48
N TYR A 81 -20.32 -4.26 -34.17
CA TYR A 81 -19.54 -3.18 -33.59
C TYR A 81 -18.62 -3.69 -32.49
N ASN A 82 -17.39 -3.20 -32.51
CA ASN A 82 -16.51 -3.20 -31.35
C ASN A 82 -16.82 -1.95 -30.51
N VAL A 83 -17.12 -2.12 -29.22
CA VAL A 83 -17.41 -0.99 -28.31
C VAL A 83 -16.10 -0.37 -27.82
N ILE A 84 -15.84 0.87 -28.20
CA ILE A 84 -14.63 1.63 -27.81
C ILE A 84 -14.88 2.46 -26.55
N ASP A 85 -16.09 2.99 -26.39
CA ASP A 85 -16.57 3.67 -25.19
C ASP A 85 -18.08 3.45 -25.02
N GLY A 86 -18.56 3.44 -23.78
CA GLY A 86 -19.96 3.16 -23.44
C GLY A 86 -20.24 1.72 -23.02
N GLN A 87 -19.21 0.87 -22.95
CA GLN A 87 -19.36 -0.56 -22.61
C GLN A 87 -20.04 -0.82 -21.26
N GLN A 88 -19.77 0.00 -20.24
CA GLN A 88 -20.33 -0.18 -18.90
C GLN A 88 -21.84 0.09 -18.93
N ARG A 89 -22.21 1.24 -19.50
CA ARG A 89 -23.60 1.67 -19.73
C ARG A 89 -24.40 0.61 -20.48
N LEU A 90 -23.89 0.18 -21.64
CA LEU A 90 -24.56 -0.82 -22.47
C LEU A 90 -24.74 -2.16 -21.74
N THR A 91 -23.70 -2.61 -21.01
CA THR A 91 -23.79 -3.87 -20.25
C THR A 91 -24.82 -3.76 -19.14
N THR A 92 -24.83 -2.67 -18.35
CA THR A 92 -25.79 -2.50 -17.24
C THR A 92 -27.24 -2.45 -17.74
N ILE A 93 -27.51 -1.85 -18.91
CA ILE A 93 -28.86 -1.85 -19.50
C ILE A 93 -29.33 -3.28 -19.79
N THR A 94 -28.45 -4.12 -20.34
CA THR A 94 -28.79 -5.53 -20.58
C THR A 94 -29.00 -6.31 -19.27
N VAL A 95 -28.23 -6.00 -18.21
CA VAL A 95 -28.45 -6.57 -16.87
C VAL A 95 -29.82 -6.16 -16.32
N LEU A 96 -30.17 -4.87 -16.41
CA LEU A 96 -31.45 -4.34 -15.93
C LEU A 96 -32.64 -5.01 -16.64
N LEU A 97 -32.60 -5.10 -17.97
CA LEU A 97 -33.69 -5.74 -18.72
C LEU A 97 -33.82 -7.23 -18.43
N GLN A 98 -32.72 -7.91 -18.18
CA GLN A 98 -32.79 -9.30 -17.74
C GLN A 98 -33.48 -9.43 -16.38
N CYS A 99 -33.17 -8.54 -15.43
CA CYS A 99 -33.84 -8.53 -14.12
C CYS A 99 -35.33 -8.20 -14.24
N ILE A 100 -35.70 -7.24 -15.10
CA ILE A 100 -37.10 -6.92 -15.42
C ILE A 100 -37.80 -8.15 -16.02
N ASN A 101 -37.18 -8.83 -16.99
CA ASN A 101 -37.72 -10.05 -17.60
C ASN A 101 -37.89 -11.19 -16.58
N GLU A 102 -36.98 -11.30 -15.61
CA GLU A 102 -37.10 -12.27 -14.51
C GLU A 102 -38.35 -12.03 -13.66
N ARG A 103 -38.68 -10.77 -13.36
CA ARG A 103 -39.93 -10.40 -12.66
C ARG A 103 -41.18 -10.54 -13.52
N LEU A 104 -41.14 -10.10 -14.79
CA LEU A 104 -42.27 -10.23 -15.72
C LEU A 104 -42.68 -11.70 -15.93
N LYS A 105 -41.77 -12.67 -15.80
CA LYS A 105 -42.10 -14.11 -15.91
C LYS A 105 -43.14 -14.57 -14.89
N GLU A 106 -43.26 -13.90 -13.75
CA GLU A 106 -44.27 -14.19 -12.73
C GLU A 106 -45.69 -13.85 -13.24
N TYR A 107 -45.78 -12.88 -14.16
CA TYR A 107 -47.01 -12.38 -14.78
C TYR A 107 -47.18 -12.86 -16.23
N LYS A 108 -46.44 -13.88 -16.67
CA LYS A 108 -46.37 -14.29 -18.09
C LYS A 108 -47.71 -14.55 -18.79
N HIS A 109 -48.74 -14.94 -18.04
CA HIS A 109 -50.08 -15.24 -18.58
C HIS A 109 -51.05 -14.05 -18.50
N GLU A 110 -50.57 -12.88 -18.08
CA GLU A 110 -51.33 -11.65 -18.01
C GLU A 110 -51.17 -10.81 -19.29
N GLU A 111 -51.98 -9.77 -19.38
CA GLU A 111 -52.03 -8.83 -20.51
C GLU A 111 -52.07 -7.41 -19.95
N ILE A 112 -51.27 -6.52 -20.53
CA ILE A 112 -51.20 -5.11 -20.19
C ILE A 112 -51.28 -4.28 -21.47
N ASP A 113 -52.12 -3.25 -21.48
CA ASP A 113 -52.37 -2.36 -22.64
C ASP A 113 -52.65 -3.07 -23.98
N GLY A 114 -53.27 -4.25 -23.92
CA GLY A 114 -53.62 -5.03 -25.12
C GLY A 114 -52.48 -5.92 -25.63
N GLU A 115 -51.39 -6.05 -24.87
CA GLU A 115 -50.22 -6.85 -25.19
C GLU A 115 -49.94 -7.90 -24.10
N SER A 116 -49.71 -9.14 -24.51
CA SER A 116 -49.38 -10.22 -23.56
C SER A 116 -48.00 -9.98 -22.95
N VAL A 117 -47.86 -10.22 -21.65
CA VAL A 117 -46.56 -10.10 -20.95
C VAL A 117 -45.49 -11.00 -21.56
N GLU A 118 -45.85 -12.18 -22.05
CA GLU A 118 -44.96 -13.08 -22.82
C GLU A 118 -44.30 -12.38 -24.02
N LYS A 119 -45.04 -11.49 -24.70
CA LYS A 119 -44.51 -10.74 -25.84
C LYS A 119 -43.55 -9.65 -25.41
N ILE A 120 -43.85 -8.92 -24.33
CA ILE A 120 -42.93 -7.90 -23.76
C ILE A 120 -41.60 -8.56 -23.38
N ILE A 121 -41.65 -9.74 -22.75
CA ILE A 121 -40.45 -10.52 -22.41
C ILE A 121 -39.67 -10.90 -23.68
N GLU A 122 -40.35 -11.38 -24.73
CA GLU A 122 -39.73 -11.74 -26.01
C GLU A 122 -39.09 -10.53 -26.69
N ASP A 123 -39.76 -9.39 -26.72
CA ASP A 123 -39.28 -8.14 -27.34
C ASP A 123 -38.07 -7.58 -26.58
N ASN A 124 -38.10 -7.59 -25.24
CA ASN A 124 -36.96 -7.23 -24.39
C ASN A 124 -35.77 -8.17 -24.65
N GLN A 125 -36.02 -9.48 -24.72
CA GLN A 125 -35.00 -10.49 -24.97
C GLN A 125 -34.35 -10.29 -26.33
N GLU A 126 -35.15 -10.24 -27.41
CA GLU A 126 -34.67 -10.12 -28.78
C GLU A 126 -33.99 -8.77 -29.03
N THR A 127 -34.43 -7.69 -28.38
CA THR A 127 -33.86 -6.35 -28.60
C THR A 127 -32.54 -6.16 -27.86
N PHE A 128 -32.47 -6.49 -26.57
CA PHE A 128 -31.37 -6.04 -25.71
C PHE A 128 -30.46 -7.13 -25.17
N ILE A 129 -30.92 -8.39 -25.16
CA ILE A 129 -30.23 -9.48 -24.44
C ILE A 129 -29.64 -10.48 -25.43
N ASP A 130 -30.48 -11.18 -26.19
CA ASP A 130 -30.10 -12.23 -27.13
C ASP A 130 -31.06 -12.28 -28.32
N PHE A 131 -30.51 -12.07 -29.52
CA PHE A 131 -31.26 -12.24 -30.76
C PHE A 131 -30.98 -13.61 -31.37
N ARG A 132 -31.80 -14.60 -30.99
CA ARG A 132 -31.82 -15.95 -31.58
C ARG A 132 -30.47 -16.68 -31.48
N GLY A 133 -29.90 -16.69 -30.29
CA GLY A 133 -28.61 -17.32 -29.96
C GLY A 133 -27.41 -16.40 -30.15
N GLU A 134 -27.65 -15.13 -30.48
CA GLU A 134 -26.61 -14.11 -30.59
C GLU A 134 -26.83 -13.02 -29.54
N ALA A 135 -26.03 -13.08 -28.47
CA ALA A 135 -26.00 -12.05 -27.43
C ALA A 135 -25.81 -10.66 -28.06
N ARG A 136 -26.67 -9.72 -27.67
CA ARG A 136 -26.67 -8.34 -28.19
C ARG A 136 -25.43 -7.57 -27.77
N ILE A 137 -24.95 -7.81 -26.54
CA ILE A 137 -23.63 -7.39 -26.09
C ILE A 137 -22.82 -8.58 -25.61
N ARG A 138 -21.59 -8.69 -26.11
CA ARG A 138 -20.59 -9.64 -25.64
C ARG A 138 -19.57 -8.89 -24.80
N PRO A 139 -19.56 -9.06 -23.46
CA PRO A 139 -18.52 -8.49 -22.63
C PRO A 139 -17.18 -9.16 -22.90
N GLN A 140 -16.12 -8.62 -22.29
CA GLN A 140 -14.77 -9.14 -22.41
C GLN A 140 -14.69 -10.64 -22.08
N GLU A 141 -13.82 -11.38 -22.78
CA GLU A 141 -13.65 -12.85 -22.70
C GLU A 141 -13.65 -13.41 -21.27
N LYS A 142 -12.95 -12.78 -20.32
CA LYS A 142 -12.90 -13.23 -18.92
C LYS A 142 -14.20 -12.98 -18.12
N THR A 143 -15.03 -12.04 -18.55
CA THR A 143 -16.33 -11.73 -17.93
C THR A 143 -17.48 -12.46 -18.64
N LYS A 144 -17.24 -12.93 -19.87
CA LYS A 144 -18.23 -13.62 -20.72
C LYS A 144 -18.85 -14.84 -20.03
N GLU A 145 -18.06 -15.68 -19.36
CA GLU A 145 -18.59 -16.87 -18.69
C GLU A 145 -19.63 -16.51 -17.62
N VAL A 146 -19.31 -15.58 -16.72
CA VAL A 146 -20.24 -15.13 -15.69
C VAL A 146 -21.46 -14.45 -16.31
N TYR A 147 -21.25 -13.62 -17.34
CA TYR A 147 -22.34 -12.97 -18.06
C TYR A 147 -23.30 -13.97 -18.72
N ASP A 148 -22.77 -15.01 -19.37
CA ASP A 148 -23.59 -16.05 -19.99
C ASP A 148 -24.41 -16.80 -18.94
N LEU A 149 -23.84 -17.10 -17.77
CA LEU A 149 -24.55 -17.77 -16.67
C LEU A 149 -25.67 -16.88 -16.10
N VAL A 150 -25.35 -15.66 -15.68
CA VAL A 150 -26.31 -14.85 -14.91
C VAL A 150 -27.24 -13.99 -15.76
N ILE A 151 -26.84 -13.64 -16.99
CA ILE A 151 -27.63 -12.78 -17.89
C ILE A 151 -28.30 -13.59 -18.99
N ILE A 152 -27.55 -14.42 -19.74
CA ILE A 152 -28.14 -15.20 -20.85
C ILE A 152 -28.95 -16.39 -20.32
N ASN A 153 -28.41 -17.12 -19.35
CA ASN A 153 -29.05 -18.31 -18.78
C ASN A 153 -29.92 -17.99 -17.55
N SER A 154 -29.91 -16.75 -17.05
CA SER A 154 -30.75 -16.32 -15.93
C SER A 154 -30.48 -17.12 -14.64
N GLU A 155 -29.24 -17.57 -14.42
CA GLU A 155 -28.85 -18.29 -13.19
C GLU A 155 -28.78 -17.32 -11.99
N ASN A 156 -28.95 -17.87 -10.78
CA ASN A 156 -28.88 -17.13 -9.52
C ASN A 156 -27.42 -16.80 -9.17
N THR A 157 -27.15 -15.58 -8.73
CA THR A 157 -25.81 -15.08 -8.39
C THR A 157 -25.13 -15.88 -7.28
N ASP A 158 -25.87 -16.41 -6.31
CA ASP A 158 -25.36 -17.22 -5.19
C ASP A 158 -24.62 -18.49 -5.65
N SER A 159 -24.93 -18.96 -6.86
CA SER A 159 -24.35 -20.18 -7.45
C SER A 159 -23.07 -19.93 -8.26
N VAL A 160 -22.66 -18.66 -8.41
CA VAL A 160 -21.56 -18.25 -9.30
C VAL A 160 -20.46 -17.55 -8.50
N SER A 161 -19.23 -18.07 -8.58
CA SER A 161 -18.07 -17.47 -7.92
C SER A 161 -17.35 -16.46 -8.82
N ALA A 162 -17.04 -15.28 -8.30
CA ALA A 162 -16.14 -14.33 -8.95
C ALA A 162 -14.66 -14.67 -8.69
N SER A 163 -13.88 -14.82 -9.77
CA SER A 163 -12.43 -15.03 -9.74
C SER A 163 -11.64 -13.75 -9.99
N ILE A 164 -12.27 -12.74 -10.59
CA ILE A 164 -11.64 -11.44 -10.90
C ILE A 164 -12.58 -10.29 -10.54
N PRO A 165 -12.05 -9.06 -10.28
CA PRO A 165 -12.87 -7.93 -9.88
C PRO A 165 -14.05 -7.62 -10.81
N SER A 166 -13.87 -7.74 -12.14
CA SER A 166 -14.94 -7.43 -13.10
C SER A 166 -16.13 -8.38 -13.03
N GLN A 167 -15.90 -9.65 -12.70
CA GLN A 167 -16.98 -10.60 -12.44
C GLN A 167 -17.73 -10.23 -11.18
N GLY A 168 -17.01 -9.85 -10.11
CA GLY A 168 -17.61 -9.39 -8.86
C GLY A 168 -18.48 -8.14 -9.04
N TYR A 169 -18.00 -7.16 -9.81
CA TYR A 169 -18.80 -5.96 -10.13
C TYR A 169 -20.07 -6.30 -10.94
N LEU A 170 -20.00 -7.27 -11.86
CA LEU A 170 -21.17 -7.66 -12.66
C LEU A 170 -22.23 -8.37 -11.80
N LEU A 171 -21.81 -9.27 -10.90
CA LEU A 171 -22.69 -9.92 -9.94
C LEU A 171 -23.34 -8.89 -9.01
N ASN A 172 -22.53 -7.98 -8.44
CA ASN A 172 -23.03 -6.89 -7.60
C ASN A 172 -24.04 -5.99 -8.33
N ALA A 173 -23.83 -5.69 -9.62
CA ALA A 173 -24.80 -4.90 -10.38
C ALA A 173 -26.15 -5.61 -10.51
N LYS A 174 -26.14 -6.93 -10.76
CA LYS A 174 -27.38 -7.74 -10.80
C LYS A 174 -28.07 -7.75 -9.43
N GLU A 175 -27.32 -7.94 -8.35
CA GLU A 175 -27.85 -7.90 -6.96
C GLU A 175 -28.47 -6.55 -6.62
N VAL A 176 -27.77 -5.44 -6.88
CA VAL A 176 -28.28 -4.08 -6.61
C VAL A 176 -29.57 -3.80 -7.39
N ILE A 177 -29.69 -4.30 -8.62
CA ILE A 177 -30.91 -4.13 -9.42
C ILE A 177 -32.05 -4.98 -8.88
N HIS A 178 -31.77 -6.21 -8.42
CA HIS A 178 -32.78 -7.03 -7.75
C HIS A 178 -33.28 -6.38 -6.47
N ASP A 179 -32.38 -5.93 -5.60
CA ASP A 179 -32.72 -5.24 -4.36
C ASP A 179 -33.59 -4.01 -4.65
N TRP A 180 -33.24 -3.22 -5.68
CA TRP A 180 -34.06 -2.09 -6.11
C TRP A 180 -35.45 -2.52 -6.61
N LEU A 181 -35.56 -3.60 -7.38
CA LEU A 181 -36.86 -4.13 -7.83
C LEU A 181 -37.70 -4.70 -6.68
N ASP A 182 -37.07 -5.31 -5.66
CA ASP A 182 -37.75 -5.76 -4.43
C ASP A 182 -38.35 -4.56 -3.69
N GLU A 183 -37.59 -3.48 -3.54
CA GLU A 183 -38.10 -2.23 -2.95
C GLU A 183 -39.28 -1.65 -3.75
N LYS A 184 -39.21 -1.67 -5.09
CA LYS A 184 -40.30 -1.14 -5.94
C LYS A 184 -41.56 -1.98 -5.96
N GLU A 185 -41.44 -3.29 -5.77
CA GLU A 185 -42.61 -4.16 -5.64
C GLU A 185 -43.44 -3.83 -4.39
N GLU A 186 -42.79 -3.35 -3.32
CA GLU A 186 -43.48 -2.89 -2.10
C GLU A 186 -44.06 -1.47 -2.25
N ASP A 187 -43.41 -0.60 -3.02
CA ASP A 187 -43.74 0.83 -3.14
C ASP A 187 -44.79 1.16 -4.21
N GLU A 188 -44.83 0.41 -5.33
CA GLU A 188 -45.66 0.75 -6.49
C GLU A 188 -47.04 0.05 -6.42
N ASP A 189 -48.12 0.81 -6.67
CA ASP A 189 -49.51 0.30 -6.59
C ASP A 189 -49.80 -0.79 -7.65
N ASP A 190 -49.20 -0.67 -8.83
CA ASP A 190 -49.25 -1.66 -9.92
C ASP A 190 -47.83 -1.95 -10.42
N PHE A 191 -47.24 -3.02 -9.88
CA PHE A 191 -45.88 -3.41 -10.20
C PHE A 191 -45.73 -3.92 -11.65
N LEU A 192 -46.78 -4.52 -12.23
CA LEU A 192 -46.73 -4.99 -13.62
C LEU A 192 -46.70 -3.80 -14.59
N GLU A 193 -47.52 -2.77 -14.34
CA GLU A 193 -47.50 -1.51 -15.09
C GLU A 193 -46.15 -0.81 -14.96
N PHE A 194 -45.57 -0.79 -13.75
CA PHE A 194 -44.23 -0.27 -13.52
C PHE A 194 -43.17 -0.99 -14.37
N LEU A 195 -43.10 -2.32 -14.32
CA LEU A 195 -42.13 -3.12 -15.10
C LEU A 195 -42.29 -2.94 -16.62
N SER A 196 -43.53 -2.91 -17.11
CA SER A 196 -43.83 -2.63 -18.51
C SER A 196 -43.33 -1.24 -18.91
N GLY A 197 -43.66 -0.22 -18.11
CA GLY A 197 -43.26 1.16 -18.36
C GLY A 197 -41.73 1.37 -18.30
N LEU A 198 -41.00 0.62 -17.46
CA LEU A 198 -39.54 0.64 -17.49
C LEU A 198 -38.99 0.11 -18.82
N SER A 199 -39.56 -0.97 -19.35
CA SER A 199 -39.17 -1.56 -20.64
C SER A 199 -39.36 -0.55 -21.78
N GLU A 200 -40.48 0.19 -21.77
CA GLU A 200 -40.75 1.24 -22.74
C GLU A 200 -39.77 2.42 -22.61
N VAL A 201 -39.50 2.89 -21.39
CA VAL A 201 -38.54 3.98 -21.13
C VAL A 201 -37.16 3.62 -21.67
N LEU A 202 -36.71 2.39 -21.43
CA LEU A 202 -35.42 1.87 -21.91
C LEU A 202 -35.35 1.80 -23.45
N PHE A 203 -36.47 1.53 -24.11
CA PHE A 203 -36.53 1.47 -25.57
C PHE A 203 -36.57 2.86 -26.22
N SER A 204 -37.46 3.75 -25.77
CA SER A 204 -37.81 5.00 -26.48
C SER A 204 -37.39 6.31 -25.81
N ASN A 205 -37.04 6.32 -24.52
CA ASN A 205 -36.78 7.55 -23.77
C ASN A 205 -35.31 7.71 -23.36
N ILE A 206 -34.44 6.79 -23.76
CA ILE A 206 -33.00 6.89 -23.58
C ILE A 206 -32.34 7.21 -24.92
N GLN A 207 -31.68 8.37 -25.00
CA GLN A 207 -30.99 8.79 -26.23
C GLN A 207 -29.48 8.78 -26.07
N VAL A 208 -28.80 8.32 -27.12
CA VAL A 208 -27.34 8.26 -27.20
C VAL A 208 -26.83 8.95 -28.45
N THR A 209 -25.64 9.53 -28.35
CA THR A 209 -24.88 9.94 -29.54
C THR A 209 -23.91 8.83 -29.92
N THR A 210 -24.10 8.18 -31.05
CA THR A 210 -23.15 7.19 -31.57
C THR A 210 -22.12 7.84 -32.46
N TYR A 211 -20.85 7.53 -32.21
CA TYR A 211 -19.74 7.92 -33.07
C TYR A 211 -19.11 6.67 -33.69
N THR A 212 -19.37 6.44 -34.97
CA THR A 212 -18.94 5.21 -35.65
C THR A 212 -17.65 5.46 -36.43
N ILE A 213 -16.64 4.64 -36.18
CA ILE A 213 -15.34 4.67 -36.86
C ILE A 213 -15.18 3.43 -37.74
N GLU A 214 -14.62 3.65 -38.93
CA GLU A 214 -14.42 2.60 -39.95
C GLU A 214 -12.99 2.02 -39.92
N GLN A 215 -12.00 2.76 -39.42
CA GLN A 215 -10.59 2.34 -39.39
C GLN A 215 -10.08 2.10 -37.97
N THR A 216 -9.40 0.98 -37.73
CA THR A 216 -8.80 0.60 -36.44
C THR A 216 -7.79 1.64 -35.93
N SER A 217 -7.07 2.31 -36.84
CA SER A 217 -6.08 3.35 -36.49
C SER A 217 -6.71 4.61 -35.89
N GLU A 218 -7.97 4.91 -36.21
CA GLU A 218 -8.75 6.03 -35.64
C GLU A 218 -9.30 5.64 -34.25
N ALA A 219 -9.59 4.36 -34.00
CA ALA A 219 -10.10 3.84 -32.73
C ALA A 219 -9.17 4.13 -31.55
N GLY A 220 -7.87 3.89 -31.74
CA GLY A 220 -6.87 4.18 -30.72
C GLY A 220 -6.77 5.67 -30.35
N ARG A 221 -7.01 6.59 -31.31
CA ARG A 221 -7.02 8.04 -31.03
C ARG A 221 -8.28 8.48 -30.31
N PHE A 222 -9.43 7.93 -30.65
CA PHE A 222 -10.70 8.24 -29.97
C PHE A 222 -10.74 7.67 -28.55
N PHE A 223 -10.14 6.49 -28.32
CA PHE A 223 -9.92 5.94 -26.99
C PHE A 223 -9.15 6.90 -26.06
N GLU A 224 -8.20 7.68 -26.58
CA GLU A 224 -7.43 8.62 -25.75
C GLU A 224 -8.21 9.86 -25.32
N VAL A 225 -9.14 10.33 -26.16
CA VAL A 225 -9.82 11.62 -25.96
C VAL A 225 -11.14 11.47 -25.21
N LEU A 226 -11.82 10.33 -25.33
CA LEU A 226 -13.19 10.17 -24.83
C LEU A 226 -13.30 9.49 -23.46
N ASN A 227 -12.24 8.82 -23.00
CA ASN A 227 -12.19 8.13 -21.71
C ASN A 227 -12.18 9.04 -20.47
N ASP A 228 -12.26 10.36 -20.63
CA ASP A 228 -12.27 11.36 -19.53
C ASP A 228 -13.68 11.64 -18.97
N ARG A 229 -14.74 10.94 -19.41
CA ARG A 229 -16.15 11.26 -19.07
C ARG A 229 -16.94 10.18 -18.32
N GLY A 230 -16.31 9.06 -17.93
CA GLY A 230 -16.90 7.99 -17.09
C GLY A 230 -15.96 7.61 -15.94
N ARG A 231 -16.22 6.49 -15.23
CA ARG A 231 -15.27 5.99 -14.20
C ARG A 231 -13.87 5.90 -14.79
N ASP A 232 -12.89 6.56 -14.20
CA ASP A 232 -11.55 6.66 -14.80
C ASP A 232 -10.92 5.28 -15.07
N LEU A 233 -10.25 5.15 -16.21
CA LEU A 233 -9.36 4.01 -16.45
C LEU A 233 -8.17 4.10 -15.49
N THR A 234 -7.82 2.96 -14.87
CA THR A 234 -6.59 2.87 -14.08
C THR A 234 -5.36 3.16 -14.95
N THR A 235 -4.25 3.54 -14.34
CA THR A 235 -3.03 3.86 -15.09
C THR A 235 -2.54 2.65 -15.89
N ILE A 236 -2.69 1.44 -15.33
CA ILE A 236 -2.31 0.20 -15.99
C ILE A 236 -3.20 -0.11 -17.20
N ASP A 237 -4.50 0.22 -17.16
CA ASP A 237 -5.40 0.05 -18.31
C ASP A 237 -5.01 0.98 -19.46
N LYS A 238 -4.63 2.22 -19.15
CA LYS A 238 -4.13 3.19 -20.14
C LYS A 238 -2.81 2.71 -20.78
N ILE A 239 -1.92 2.13 -19.99
CA ILE A 239 -0.67 1.52 -20.49
C ILE A 239 -0.97 0.30 -21.36
N LYS A 240 -1.75 -0.66 -20.86
CA LYS A 240 -2.17 -1.88 -21.58
C LYS A 240 -2.73 -1.58 -22.96
N SER A 241 -3.70 -0.67 -23.02
CA SER A 241 -4.36 -0.29 -24.26
C SER A 241 -3.37 0.28 -25.27
N TYR A 242 -2.41 1.08 -24.80
CA TYR A 242 -1.36 1.61 -25.66
C TYR A 242 -0.40 0.54 -26.17
N LEU A 243 0.03 -0.39 -25.31
CA LEU A 243 0.92 -1.48 -25.73
C LEU A 243 0.24 -2.40 -26.75
N ILE A 244 -1.05 -2.72 -26.54
CA ILE A 244 -1.84 -3.51 -27.49
C ILE A 244 -1.98 -2.76 -28.82
N PHE A 245 -2.24 -1.45 -28.80
CA PHE A 245 -2.25 -0.62 -29.99
C PHE A 245 -0.91 -0.66 -30.76
N CYS A 246 0.22 -0.63 -30.04
CA CYS A 246 1.54 -0.78 -30.66
C CYS A 246 1.73 -2.14 -31.31
N ALA A 247 1.22 -3.23 -30.72
CA ALA A 247 1.27 -4.57 -31.30
C ALA A 247 0.36 -4.70 -32.54
N ASP A 248 -0.86 -4.18 -32.47
CA ASP A 248 -1.84 -4.18 -33.57
C ASP A 248 -1.32 -3.42 -34.79
N ARG A 249 -0.67 -2.26 -34.59
CA ARG A 249 0.00 -1.52 -35.68
C ARG A 249 1.09 -2.30 -36.39
N GLN A 250 1.66 -3.31 -35.74
CA GLN A 250 2.68 -4.18 -36.29
C GLN A 250 2.08 -5.44 -36.93
N ASN A 251 0.75 -5.61 -36.88
CA ASN A 251 0.03 -6.85 -37.19
C ASN A 251 0.57 -8.05 -36.39
N ASP A 252 1.00 -7.83 -35.15
CA ASP A 252 1.50 -8.88 -34.26
C ASP A 252 0.41 -9.26 -33.24
N GLU A 253 -0.53 -10.10 -33.68
CA GLU A 253 -1.62 -10.61 -32.85
C GLU A 253 -1.10 -11.41 -31.63
N SER A 254 0.03 -12.11 -31.80
CA SER A 254 0.64 -12.89 -30.71
C SER A 254 1.16 -11.97 -29.60
N LEU A 255 1.78 -10.85 -29.95
CA LEU A 255 2.25 -9.86 -28.97
C LEU A 255 1.07 -9.18 -28.27
N ALA A 256 0.00 -8.85 -29.00
CA ALA A 256 -1.21 -8.26 -28.41
C ALA A 256 -1.85 -9.18 -27.37
N GLU A 257 -1.96 -10.48 -27.67
CA GLU A 257 -2.49 -11.48 -26.74
C GLU A 257 -1.56 -11.68 -25.54
N ASP A 258 -0.24 -11.71 -25.74
CA ASP A 258 0.75 -11.84 -24.67
C ASP A 258 0.70 -10.64 -23.69
N ILE A 259 0.59 -9.40 -24.22
CA ILE A 259 0.40 -8.19 -23.40
C ILE A 259 -0.88 -8.31 -22.57
N TYR A 260 -1.98 -8.71 -23.21
CA TYR A 260 -3.27 -8.85 -22.55
C TYR A 260 -3.21 -9.85 -21.38
N GLN A 261 -2.65 -11.04 -21.61
CA GLN A 261 -2.54 -12.09 -20.60
C GLN A 261 -1.62 -11.67 -19.45
N LYS A 262 -0.43 -11.14 -19.77
CA LYS A 262 0.56 -10.76 -18.75
C LYS A 262 0.09 -9.58 -17.90
N ILE A 263 -0.51 -8.55 -18.49
CA ILE A 263 -1.07 -7.43 -17.69
C ILE A 263 -2.26 -7.91 -16.86
N GLY A 264 -3.13 -8.77 -17.41
CA GLY A 264 -4.21 -9.37 -16.64
C GLY A 264 -3.72 -10.09 -15.39
N ALA A 265 -2.67 -10.90 -15.51
CA ALA A 265 -2.05 -11.59 -14.38
C ALA A 265 -1.40 -10.63 -13.36
N VAL A 266 -0.80 -9.52 -13.83
CA VAL A 266 -0.27 -8.46 -12.96
C VAL A 266 -1.38 -7.82 -12.13
N ILE A 267 -2.48 -7.42 -12.78
CA ILE A 267 -3.63 -6.81 -12.10
C ILE A 267 -4.20 -7.75 -11.06
N GLU A 268 -4.41 -9.02 -11.41
CA GLU A 268 -4.91 -10.04 -10.49
C GLU A 268 -4.02 -10.17 -9.25
N LYS A 269 -2.71 -10.33 -9.44
CA LYS A 269 -1.75 -10.47 -8.32
C LYS A 269 -1.71 -9.25 -7.40
N VAL A 270 -1.74 -8.05 -7.97
CA VAL A 270 -1.59 -6.80 -7.22
C VAL A 270 -2.90 -6.38 -6.52
N SER A 271 -4.06 -6.71 -7.11
CA SER A 271 -5.37 -6.33 -6.57
C SER A 271 -5.84 -7.20 -5.39
N GLN A 272 -5.25 -8.39 -5.20
CA GLN A 272 -5.57 -9.33 -4.10
C GLN A 272 -5.57 -8.68 -2.70
N ASN A 273 -4.82 -7.59 -2.49
CA ASN A 273 -4.66 -6.97 -1.17
C ASN A 273 -4.80 -5.43 -1.21
N GLY A 274 -5.86 -4.92 -1.87
CA GLY A 274 -6.18 -3.49 -1.88
C GLY A 274 -6.88 -2.97 -3.14
N GLY A 275 -7.42 -3.86 -3.98
CA GLY A 275 -8.23 -3.47 -5.13
C GLY A 275 -7.49 -2.56 -6.12
N GLU A 276 -8.20 -1.58 -6.68
CA GLU A 276 -7.67 -0.66 -7.69
C GLU A 276 -6.59 0.28 -7.15
N GLU A 277 -6.66 0.72 -5.89
CA GLU A 277 -5.66 1.62 -5.30
C GLU A 277 -4.28 0.95 -5.22
N SER A 278 -4.27 -0.34 -4.92
CA SER A 278 -3.05 -1.17 -4.94
C SER A 278 -2.42 -1.23 -6.32
N VAL A 279 -3.24 -1.35 -7.38
CA VAL A 279 -2.79 -1.39 -8.78
C VAL A 279 -2.12 -0.09 -9.17
N ASP A 280 -2.74 1.06 -8.91
CA ASP A 280 -2.13 2.35 -9.24
C ASP A 280 -0.86 2.62 -8.42
N ARG A 281 -0.82 2.18 -7.15
CA ARG A 281 0.38 2.24 -6.31
C ARG A 281 1.51 1.43 -6.91
N PHE A 282 1.25 0.19 -7.30
CA PHE A 282 2.21 -0.67 -7.96
C PHE A 282 2.75 -0.04 -9.25
N VAL A 283 1.87 0.47 -10.13
CA VAL A 283 2.29 1.09 -11.41
C VAL A 283 3.26 2.25 -11.17
N ARG A 284 3.00 3.08 -10.15
CA ARG A 284 3.90 4.18 -9.77
C ARG A 284 5.27 3.68 -9.31
N GLU A 285 5.31 2.67 -8.44
CA GLU A 285 6.58 2.15 -7.93
C GLU A 285 7.35 1.42 -9.03
N HIS A 286 6.70 0.57 -9.82
CA HIS A 286 7.30 -0.10 -10.97
C HIS A 286 7.86 0.90 -11.98
N TRP A 287 7.12 1.96 -12.32
CA TRP A 287 7.63 2.98 -13.26
C TRP A 287 8.94 3.60 -12.79
N ARG A 288 9.07 3.90 -11.50
CA ARG A 288 10.31 4.46 -10.92
C ARG A 288 11.48 3.47 -11.05
N LEU A 289 11.21 2.19 -10.76
CA LEU A 289 12.22 1.13 -10.84
C LEU A 289 12.64 0.80 -12.26
N PHE A 290 11.72 0.94 -13.22
CA PHE A 290 12.00 0.64 -14.62
C PHE A 290 12.65 1.81 -15.35
N SER A 291 12.16 3.04 -15.14
CA SER A 291 12.56 4.24 -15.90
C SER A 291 13.59 5.15 -15.21
N GLY A 292 13.73 5.05 -13.88
CA GLY A 292 14.57 5.97 -13.11
C GLY A 292 13.98 7.37 -12.94
N GLU A 293 12.75 7.59 -13.37
CA GLU A 293 12.08 8.87 -13.21
C GLU A 293 11.49 9.02 -11.80
N TYR A 294 11.88 10.08 -11.09
CA TYR A 294 11.50 10.30 -9.69
C TYR A 294 10.68 11.56 -9.41
N SER A 295 10.58 12.48 -10.38
CA SER A 295 9.87 13.75 -10.21
C SER A 295 8.38 13.56 -10.49
N PHE A 296 7.61 13.25 -9.45
CA PHE A 296 6.15 13.24 -9.53
C PHE A 296 5.55 14.07 -8.39
N GLU A 297 4.83 15.14 -8.76
CA GLU A 297 3.79 15.72 -7.91
C GLU A 297 2.54 14.84 -7.97
N THR A 298 1.75 14.83 -6.90
CA THR A 298 0.61 13.90 -6.69
C THR A 298 -0.45 13.92 -7.79
N SER A 299 -0.52 14.99 -8.60
CA SER A 299 -1.42 15.17 -9.75
C SER A 299 -1.05 14.38 -11.01
N THR A 300 0.10 13.69 -11.03
CA THR A 300 0.73 13.15 -12.27
C THR A 300 0.67 11.62 -12.42
N ILE A 301 -0.15 10.91 -11.64
CA ILE A 301 -0.45 9.48 -11.89
C ILE A 301 -0.94 9.27 -13.33
N THR A 302 -1.69 10.25 -13.85
CA THR A 302 -2.18 10.31 -15.22
C THR A 302 -1.12 10.64 -16.28
N ASP A 303 0.17 10.73 -15.95
CA ASP A 303 1.25 10.99 -16.91
C ASP A 303 2.06 9.74 -17.30
N ILE A 304 2.07 8.67 -16.50
CA ILE A 304 2.93 7.50 -16.80
C ILE A 304 2.60 6.92 -18.17
N HIS A 305 1.32 6.73 -18.48
CA HIS A 305 0.88 6.26 -19.80
C HIS A 305 1.24 7.24 -20.93
N ARG A 306 1.35 8.55 -20.66
CA ARG A 306 1.82 9.55 -21.65
C ARG A 306 3.33 9.51 -21.83
N ARG A 307 4.08 9.22 -20.77
CA ARG A 307 5.55 9.12 -20.78
C ARG A 307 6.03 7.91 -21.57
N VAL A 308 5.40 6.74 -21.36
CA VAL A 308 5.61 5.54 -22.19
C VAL A 308 5.52 5.87 -23.69
N LYS A 309 4.60 6.77 -24.07
CA LYS A 309 4.36 7.20 -25.46
C LYS A 309 5.33 8.27 -25.99
N ARG A 310 5.77 9.20 -25.14
CA ARG A 310 6.36 10.49 -25.58
C ARG A 310 7.86 10.60 -25.38
N ILE A 311 8.46 9.76 -24.54
CA ILE A 311 9.89 9.84 -24.26
C ILE A 311 10.64 9.00 -25.29
N PRO A 312 11.67 9.58 -25.97
CA PRO A 312 12.44 8.85 -26.97
C PRO A 312 13.05 7.53 -26.48
N ALA A 313 13.39 7.45 -25.19
CA ALA A 313 13.92 6.26 -24.53
C ALA A 313 12.90 5.11 -24.31
N HIS A 314 11.62 5.30 -24.69
CA HIS A 314 10.55 4.32 -24.51
C HIS A 314 10.01 3.85 -25.86
N ILE A 315 8.70 3.95 -26.10
CA ILE A 315 8.06 3.53 -27.34
C ILE A 315 7.55 4.76 -28.13
N PRO A 316 8.41 5.70 -28.58
CA PRO A 316 7.91 6.75 -29.47
C PRO A 316 7.42 6.11 -30.78
N GLN A 317 6.34 6.62 -31.36
CA GLN A 317 5.80 6.09 -32.63
C GLN A 317 6.82 6.14 -33.80
N SER A 318 7.91 6.91 -33.66
CA SER A 318 9.01 7.00 -34.60
C SER A 318 10.02 5.86 -34.50
N ARG A 319 10.00 5.03 -33.45
CA ARG A 319 10.95 3.92 -33.25
C ARG A 319 10.62 2.76 -34.21
N PRO A 320 11.60 2.03 -34.77
CA PRO A 320 11.32 0.86 -35.60
C PRO A 320 10.46 -0.19 -34.85
N PRO A 321 9.55 -0.90 -35.54
CA PRO A 321 8.71 -1.95 -34.94
C PRO A 321 9.47 -2.94 -34.04
N GLU A 322 10.60 -3.47 -34.53
CA GLU A 322 11.40 -4.44 -33.78
C GLU A 322 11.95 -3.89 -32.45
N GLU A 323 12.36 -2.62 -32.44
CA GLU A 323 12.83 -1.98 -31.20
C GLU A 323 11.67 -1.67 -30.24
N GLN A 324 10.48 -1.34 -30.77
CA GLN A 324 9.27 -1.21 -29.95
C GLN A 324 8.93 -2.55 -29.29
N LYS A 325 9.00 -3.65 -30.05
CA LYS A 325 8.74 -5.00 -29.56
C LYS A 325 9.70 -5.39 -28.45
N ILE A 326 11.02 -5.19 -28.63
CA ILE A 326 12.04 -5.45 -27.59
C ILE A 326 11.71 -4.69 -26.30
N TRP A 327 11.36 -3.40 -26.41
CA TRP A 327 11.01 -2.61 -25.23
C TRP A 327 9.73 -3.13 -24.56
N ILE A 328 8.67 -3.43 -25.33
CA ILE A 328 7.40 -3.95 -24.82
C ILE A 328 7.63 -5.25 -24.05
N GLU A 329 8.35 -6.20 -24.65
CA GLU A 329 8.63 -7.50 -24.03
C GLU A 329 9.43 -7.34 -22.73
N ALA A 330 10.46 -6.47 -22.72
CA ALA A 330 11.25 -6.19 -21.54
C ALA A 330 10.44 -5.50 -20.43
N TYR A 331 9.62 -4.50 -20.77
CA TYR A 331 8.75 -3.80 -19.84
C TYR A 331 7.72 -4.74 -19.22
N MET A 332 7.10 -5.60 -20.05
CA MET A 332 6.13 -6.60 -19.61
C MET A 332 6.75 -7.65 -18.67
N GLN A 333 7.96 -8.10 -18.99
CA GLN A 333 8.68 -9.04 -18.13
C GLN A 333 9.08 -8.40 -16.80
N ASP A 334 9.61 -7.18 -16.82
CA ASP A 334 9.99 -6.47 -15.59
C ASP A 334 8.77 -6.23 -14.70
N MET A 335 7.66 -5.74 -15.28
CA MET A 335 6.40 -5.50 -14.59
C MET A 335 5.89 -6.78 -13.90
N ARG A 336 5.94 -7.92 -14.58
CA ARG A 336 5.51 -9.20 -14.00
C ARG A 336 6.35 -9.60 -12.78
N THR A 337 7.67 -9.46 -12.87
CA THR A 337 8.57 -9.78 -11.74
C THR A 337 8.42 -8.78 -10.59
N ALA A 338 8.20 -7.50 -10.89
CA ALA A 338 7.95 -6.48 -9.89
C ALA A 338 6.60 -6.70 -9.18
N ALA A 339 5.56 -7.11 -9.89
CA ALA A 339 4.24 -7.40 -9.33
C ALA A 339 4.29 -8.55 -8.32
N GLU A 340 5.11 -9.56 -8.60
CA GLU A 340 5.34 -10.70 -7.71
C GLU A 340 5.95 -10.24 -6.38
N GLU A 341 7.00 -9.42 -6.44
CA GLU A 341 7.67 -8.93 -5.24
C GLU A 341 6.79 -7.93 -4.46
N PHE A 342 6.08 -7.06 -5.17
CA PHE A 342 5.09 -6.16 -4.55
C PHE A 342 4.04 -6.94 -3.76
N ARG A 343 3.51 -8.03 -4.32
CA ARG A 343 2.51 -8.89 -3.65
C ARG A 343 3.09 -9.51 -2.38
N LYS A 344 4.33 -9.98 -2.40
CA LYS A 344 5.00 -10.55 -1.22
C LYS A 344 5.26 -9.51 -0.13
N ILE A 345 5.67 -8.29 -0.49
CA ILE A 345 5.90 -7.22 0.49
C ILE A 345 4.59 -6.75 1.13
N THR A 346 3.52 -6.62 0.33
CA THR A 346 2.20 -6.17 0.81
C THR A 346 1.37 -7.29 1.45
N ASN A 347 1.70 -8.55 1.18
CA ASN A 347 1.11 -9.74 1.78
C ASN A 347 2.19 -10.78 2.15
N PRO A 348 2.96 -10.56 3.23
CA PRO A 348 4.13 -11.38 3.56
C PRO A 348 3.86 -12.88 3.74
N ASP A 349 2.66 -13.27 4.18
CA ASP A 349 2.29 -14.68 4.37
C ASP A 349 2.34 -15.50 3.07
N VAL A 350 2.26 -14.84 1.92
CA VAL A 350 2.50 -15.45 0.61
C VAL A 350 3.85 -16.17 0.55
N ILE A 351 4.90 -15.58 1.13
CA ILE A 351 6.26 -16.13 1.09
C ILE A 351 6.28 -17.53 1.71
N LEU A 352 5.60 -17.72 2.84
CA LEU A 352 5.53 -19.02 3.51
C LEU A 352 4.56 -19.98 2.83
N ARG A 353 3.42 -19.49 2.34
CA ARG A 353 2.41 -20.33 1.68
C ARG A 353 2.91 -20.97 0.39
N GLU A 354 3.77 -20.28 -0.35
CA GLU A 354 4.30 -20.74 -1.63
C GLU A 354 5.63 -21.51 -1.48
N ALA A 355 6.24 -21.45 -0.31
CA ALA A 355 7.44 -22.23 -0.01
C ALA A 355 7.09 -23.67 0.36
N ASN A 356 7.64 -24.65 -0.38
CA ASN A 356 7.47 -26.08 -0.07
C ASN A 356 8.00 -26.46 1.33
N ASN A 357 9.10 -25.82 1.76
CA ASN A 357 9.66 -25.96 3.10
C ASN A 357 10.35 -24.64 3.48
N PRO A 358 9.64 -23.72 4.17
CA PRO A 358 10.18 -22.39 4.46
C PRO A 358 11.46 -22.46 5.31
N THR A 359 12.47 -21.70 4.89
CA THR A 359 13.73 -21.51 5.62
C THR A 359 13.53 -20.68 6.89
N LYS A 360 14.54 -20.66 7.76
CA LYS A 360 14.55 -19.77 8.94
C LYS A 360 14.51 -18.30 8.50
N VAL A 361 15.32 -17.94 7.51
CA VAL A 361 15.42 -16.57 6.96
C VAL A 361 14.07 -16.12 6.38
N GLU A 362 13.36 -16.97 5.63
CA GLU A 362 12.02 -16.61 5.10
C GLU A 362 10.99 -16.35 6.22
N ARG A 363 11.02 -17.14 7.31
CA ARG A 363 10.17 -16.87 8.48
C ARG A 363 10.50 -15.54 9.14
N GLU A 364 11.79 -15.21 9.24
CA GLU A 364 12.25 -13.93 9.78
C GLU A 364 11.88 -12.75 8.87
N ILE A 365 11.98 -12.90 7.54
CA ILE A 365 11.54 -11.92 6.55
C ILE A 365 10.05 -11.63 6.69
N VAL A 366 9.22 -12.68 6.77
CA VAL A 366 7.77 -12.49 6.96
C VAL A 366 7.47 -11.75 8.24
N SER A 367 8.12 -12.12 9.35
CA SER A 367 7.96 -11.42 10.61
C SER A 367 8.42 -9.96 10.52
N ALA A 368 9.57 -9.69 9.89
CA ALA A 368 10.11 -8.34 9.74
C ALA A 368 9.21 -7.46 8.86
N LEU A 369 8.69 -7.98 7.74
CA LEU A 369 7.75 -7.28 6.87
C LEU A 369 6.41 -7.01 7.56
N LYS A 370 5.88 -7.97 8.33
CA LYS A 370 4.65 -7.76 9.11
C LYS A 370 4.83 -6.65 10.16
N SER A 371 5.92 -6.70 10.94
CA SER A 371 6.28 -5.62 11.87
C SER A 371 6.48 -4.29 11.15
N PHE A 372 7.07 -4.27 9.95
CA PHE A 372 7.24 -3.02 9.20
C PHE A 372 5.91 -2.47 8.67
N ASN A 373 5.06 -3.32 8.09
CA ASN A 373 3.73 -2.95 7.60
C ASN A 373 2.79 -2.50 8.73
N ALA A 374 3.08 -2.85 9.99
CA ALA A 374 2.39 -2.33 11.16
C ALA A 374 2.74 -0.87 11.48
N ILE A 375 3.94 -0.39 11.10
CA ILE A 375 4.37 0.99 11.31
C ILE A 375 3.56 1.97 10.42
N GLY A 376 3.01 1.52 9.30
CA GLY A 376 2.21 2.35 8.38
C GLY A 376 3.03 3.38 7.60
N LYS A 377 4.34 3.14 7.44
CA LYS A 377 5.28 3.99 6.69
C LYS A 377 6.03 3.23 5.58
N GLU A 378 5.67 1.98 5.34
CA GLU A 378 6.24 1.08 4.33
C GLU A 378 6.16 1.65 2.91
N THR A 379 5.13 2.46 2.61
CA THR A 379 4.95 3.12 1.30
C THR A 379 6.12 4.04 0.92
N ASN A 380 6.88 4.55 1.90
CA ASN A 380 8.08 5.34 1.63
C ASN A 380 9.26 4.51 1.12
N TYR A 381 9.25 3.20 1.37
CA TYR A 381 10.35 2.26 1.12
C TYR A 381 10.00 1.20 0.09
N LEU A 382 8.76 1.18 -0.38
CA LEU A 382 8.24 0.13 -1.24
C LEU A 382 9.09 -0.06 -2.51
N SER A 383 9.55 1.02 -3.14
CA SER A 383 10.47 0.93 -4.28
C SER A 383 11.77 0.21 -3.91
N LEU A 384 12.36 0.56 -2.76
CA LEU A 384 13.63 -0.01 -2.33
C LEU A 384 13.46 -1.48 -1.97
N LEU A 385 12.43 -1.82 -1.20
CA LEU A 385 12.12 -3.20 -0.84
C LEU A 385 11.84 -4.05 -2.08
N MET A 386 11.07 -3.54 -3.04
CA MET A 386 10.82 -4.24 -4.31
C MET A 386 12.12 -4.47 -5.09
N SER A 387 13.00 -3.46 -5.18
CA SER A 387 14.30 -3.64 -5.84
C SER A 387 15.19 -4.63 -5.10
N ALA A 388 15.28 -4.54 -3.78
CA ALA A 388 16.12 -5.40 -2.94
C ALA A 388 15.64 -6.85 -2.95
N GLY A 389 14.33 -7.11 -2.79
CA GLY A 389 13.78 -8.46 -2.83
C GLY A 389 13.97 -9.14 -4.18
N ARG A 390 13.87 -8.39 -5.29
CA ARG A 390 14.17 -8.90 -6.63
C ARG A 390 15.66 -9.19 -6.84
N THR A 391 16.53 -8.37 -6.26
CA THR A 391 17.98 -8.44 -6.48
C THR A 391 18.65 -9.48 -5.59
N PHE A 392 18.28 -9.54 -4.31
CA PHE A 392 18.88 -10.45 -3.32
C PHE A 392 18.05 -11.73 -3.12
N GLY A 393 16.79 -11.76 -3.58
CA GLY A 393 15.85 -12.79 -3.19
C GLY A 393 15.46 -12.67 -1.71
N HIS A 394 14.88 -13.74 -1.15
CA HIS A 394 14.57 -13.80 0.27
C HIS A 394 15.79 -14.25 1.10
N SER A 395 16.91 -13.53 0.94
CA SER A 395 18.19 -13.81 1.60
C SER A 395 18.38 -13.02 2.91
N GLU A 396 19.50 -13.23 3.59
CA GLU A 396 19.88 -12.47 4.79
C GLU A 396 20.10 -10.98 4.47
N GLU A 397 20.63 -10.64 3.28
CA GLU A 397 20.80 -9.28 2.81
C GLU A 397 19.45 -8.55 2.65
N PHE A 398 18.43 -9.26 2.16
CA PHE A 398 17.08 -8.71 2.07
C PHE A 398 16.44 -8.53 3.45
N LEU A 399 16.57 -9.52 4.33
CA LEU A 399 16.15 -9.41 5.72
C LEU A 399 16.78 -8.19 6.38
N ARG A 400 18.10 -8.01 6.24
CA ARG A 400 18.82 -6.89 6.83
C ARG A 400 18.40 -5.55 6.22
N THR A 401 18.10 -5.53 4.91
CA THR A 401 17.54 -4.35 4.24
C THR A 401 16.18 -3.96 4.83
N ILE A 402 15.29 -4.93 5.09
CA ILE A 402 13.99 -4.70 5.72
C ILE A 402 14.18 -4.12 7.13
N GLU A 403 15.08 -4.71 7.93
CA GLU A 403 15.37 -4.26 9.29
C GLU A 403 15.88 -2.82 9.32
N LEU A 404 16.83 -2.47 8.44
CA LEU A 404 17.36 -1.11 8.33
C LEU A 404 16.28 -0.12 7.90
N CYS A 405 15.45 -0.48 6.92
CA CYS A 405 14.31 0.35 6.50
C CYS A 405 13.32 0.55 7.64
N ARG A 406 13.02 -0.51 8.40
CA ARG A 406 12.13 -0.49 9.58
C ARG A 406 12.70 0.41 10.68
N THR A 407 13.99 0.27 10.99
CA THR A 407 14.70 1.12 11.95
C THR A 407 14.66 2.59 11.53
N HIS A 408 14.98 2.88 10.27
CA HIS A 408 14.89 4.24 9.73
C HIS A 408 13.46 4.78 9.82
N ALA A 409 12.45 3.98 9.48
CA ALA A 409 11.06 4.42 9.49
C ALA A 409 10.57 4.72 10.91
N PHE A 410 10.89 3.83 11.86
CA PHE A 410 10.48 3.98 13.24
C PHE A 410 11.15 5.19 13.89
N ARG A 411 12.48 5.29 13.79
CA ARG A 411 13.23 6.40 14.38
C ARG A 411 12.87 7.76 13.75
N LEU A 412 12.81 7.84 12.42
CA LEU A 412 12.60 9.10 11.73
C LEU A 412 11.15 9.60 11.80
N TYR A 413 10.18 8.73 11.51
CA TYR A 413 8.79 9.15 11.38
C TYR A 413 7.98 8.95 12.65
N GLN A 414 8.25 7.89 13.43
CA GLN A 414 7.43 7.60 14.60
C GLN A 414 7.95 8.26 15.88
N ILE A 415 9.27 8.22 16.12
CA ILE A 415 9.86 8.85 17.31
C ILE A 415 10.18 10.32 17.02
N ALA A 416 11.02 10.61 16.02
CA ALA A 416 11.41 11.98 15.72
C ALA A 416 10.28 12.82 15.06
N ASN A 417 9.10 12.21 14.85
CA ASN A 417 7.89 12.86 14.32
C ASN A 417 8.17 13.75 13.09
N SER A 418 9.04 13.27 12.20
CA SER A 418 9.39 13.99 10.98
C SER A 418 8.25 13.96 9.97
N ARG A 419 8.20 14.97 9.08
CA ARG A 419 7.26 14.99 7.94
C ARG A 419 7.27 13.65 7.20
N ALA A 420 6.07 13.17 6.85
CA ALA A 420 5.87 11.85 6.26
C ALA A 420 6.61 11.60 4.94
N ASP A 421 7.06 12.67 4.26
CA ASP A 421 7.80 12.60 2.99
C ASP A 421 9.30 12.86 3.14
N LYS A 422 9.79 13.20 4.34
CA LYS A 422 11.22 13.44 4.61
C LYS A 422 12.02 12.20 4.17
N ARG A 423 13.11 12.38 3.43
CA ARG A 423 13.95 11.31 2.85
C ARG A 423 13.31 10.38 1.83
N ARG A 424 11.99 10.44 1.60
CA ARG A 424 11.30 9.60 0.61
C ARG A 424 11.89 9.69 -0.79
N ALA A 425 12.27 10.89 -1.23
CA ALA A 425 12.88 11.09 -2.54
C ALA A 425 14.27 10.44 -2.65
N HIS A 426 15.06 10.42 -1.57
CA HIS A 426 16.38 9.80 -1.56
C HIS A 426 16.28 8.28 -1.55
N ILE A 427 15.42 7.69 -0.70
CA ILE A 427 15.13 6.24 -0.69
C ILE A 427 14.69 5.76 -2.08
N ARG A 428 13.79 6.53 -2.73
CA ARG A 428 13.36 6.24 -4.10
C ARG A 428 14.54 6.26 -5.06
N LYS A 429 15.37 7.31 -5.04
CA LYS A 429 16.56 7.45 -5.91
C LYS A 429 17.52 6.27 -5.80
N MET A 430 17.70 5.71 -4.61
CA MET A 430 18.53 4.54 -4.38
C MET A 430 17.98 3.27 -5.05
N SER A 431 16.66 3.17 -5.24
CA SER A 431 16.01 1.92 -5.67
C SER A 431 16.27 1.56 -7.14
N TYR A 432 16.43 2.55 -8.02
CA TYR A 432 16.66 2.32 -9.45
C TYR A 432 17.99 1.62 -9.76
N PRO A 433 19.16 2.07 -9.31
CA PRO A 433 20.41 1.35 -9.60
C PRO A 433 20.43 -0.06 -9.01
N VAL A 434 19.79 -0.28 -7.84
CA VAL A 434 19.62 -1.61 -7.23
C VAL A 434 18.76 -2.53 -8.10
N SER A 435 17.73 -1.99 -8.76
CA SER A 435 16.90 -2.76 -9.69
C SER A 435 17.75 -3.31 -10.85
N TRP A 436 18.70 -2.54 -11.38
CA TRP A 436 19.43 -2.91 -12.61
C TRP A 436 20.72 -3.71 -12.40
N VAL A 437 20.98 -4.22 -11.19
CA VAL A 437 22.20 -4.99 -10.86
C VAL A 437 22.49 -6.09 -11.88
N GLY A 438 23.69 -6.07 -12.47
CA GLY A 438 24.12 -7.05 -13.47
C GLY A 438 23.34 -7.03 -14.80
N ARG A 439 22.51 -6.02 -15.05
CA ARG A 439 21.64 -5.90 -16.24
C ARG A 439 22.04 -4.75 -17.17
N SER A 440 23.29 -4.29 -17.12
CA SER A 440 23.81 -3.15 -17.90
C SER A 440 23.65 -3.34 -19.42
N GLU A 441 23.92 -4.54 -19.95
CA GLU A 441 23.74 -4.84 -21.38
C GLU A 441 22.27 -4.81 -21.79
N THR A 442 21.40 -5.50 -21.03
CA THR A 442 19.94 -5.52 -21.26
C THR A 442 19.36 -4.11 -21.27
N ALA A 443 19.82 -3.25 -20.37
CA ALA A 443 19.33 -1.88 -20.31
C ALA A 443 19.80 -1.04 -21.51
N ASN A 444 21.01 -1.27 -22.03
CA ASN A 444 21.46 -0.64 -23.29
C ASN A 444 20.59 -1.04 -24.48
N ASP A 445 20.13 -2.30 -24.53
CA ASP A 445 19.25 -2.77 -25.61
C ASP A 445 17.85 -2.13 -25.51
N ILE A 446 17.34 -1.93 -24.30
CA ILE A 446 16.03 -1.32 -24.03
C ILE A 446 16.04 0.19 -24.32
N PHE A 447 17.05 0.90 -23.82
CA PHE A 447 17.10 2.38 -23.81
C PHE A 447 17.99 3.00 -24.91
N GLY A 448 18.87 2.23 -25.56
CA GLY A 448 19.71 2.63 -26.71
C GLY A 448 21.15 3.09 -26.37
N LYS A 449 22.03 3.14 -27.39
CA LYS A 449 23.44 3.58 -27.25
C LYS A 449 23.54 5.10 -27.04
N GLY A 450 24.13 5.52 -25.93
CA GLY A 450 24.28 6.93 -25.53
C GLY A 450 23.39 7.36 -24.36
N HIS A 451 22.51 6.46 -23.91
CA HIS A 451 21.79 6.55 -22.66
C HIS A 451 22.21 5.35 -21.83
N THR A 452 23.29 5.49 -21.06
CA THR A 452 23.56 4.50 -20.02
C THR A 452 22.32 4.43 -19.13
N PRO A 453 21.83 3.25 -18.72
CA PRO A 453 20.96 3.10 -17.53
C PRO A 453 21.64 3.79 -16.32
N PRO A 454 21.00 3.99 -15.15
CA PRO A 454 21.38 5.02 -14.16
C PRO A 454 22.89 5.17 -14.05
N GLU A 455 23.39 6.42 -13.95
CA GLU A 455 24.81 6.79 -14.01
C GLU A 455 25.80 5.82 -13.30
N GLU A 456 25.33 5.04 -12.33
CA GLU A 456 26.00 3.92 -11.67
C GLU A 456 25.07 2.68 -11.57
N VAL A 457 25.13 1.74 -12.53
CA VAL A 457 24.56 0.39 -12.34
C VAL A 457 25.59 -0.48 -11.62
N PHE A 458 25.18 -1.19 -10.57
CA PHE A 458 26.07 -2.10 -9.87
C PHE A 458 26.30 -3.39 -10.68
N GLU A 459 27.55 -3.83 -10.76
CA GLU A 459 27.92 -5.08 -11.42
C GLU A 459 27.60 -6.31 -10.56
N THR A 460 27.57 -6.18 -9.23
CA THR A 460 27.33 -7.29 -8.30
C THR A 460 26.29 -6.96 -7.24
N THR A 461 25.67 -8.00 -6.68
CA THR A 461 24.71 -7.93 -5.58
C THR A 461 25.32 -7.36 -4.31
N GLU A 462 26.58 -7.70 -4.03
CA GLU A 462 27.31 -7.25 -2.85
C GLU A 462 27.51 -5.73 -2.88
N ALA A 463 27.93 -5.18 -4.01
CA ALA A 463 28.10 -3.73 -4.17
C ALA A 463 26.78 -2.97 -3.98
N ALA A 464 25.67 -3.53 -4.47
CA ALA A 464 24.35 -2.94 -4.28
C ALA A 464 23.89 -3.01 -2.81
N TYR A 465 24.16 -4.11 -2.13
CA TYR A 465 23.85 -4.27 -0.70
C TYR A 465 24.66 -3.29 0.16
N GLU A 466 25.98 -3.20 -0.06
CA GLU A 466 26.86 -2.25 0.63
C GLU A 466 26.38 -0.80 0.43
N TYR A 467 25.95 -0.46 -0.80
CA TYR A 467 25.37 0.84 -1.10
C TYR A 467 24.09 1.11 -0.28
N ILE A 468 23.14 0.17 -0.25
CA ILE A 468 21.90 0.34 0.52
C ILE A 468 22.19 0.55 2.01
N VAL A 469 23.02 -0.31 2.59
CA VAL A 469 23.41 -0.21 4.01
C VAL A 469 24.01 1.16 4.27
N ARG A 470 25.02 1.55 3.50
CA ARG A 470 25.74 2.82 3.67
C ARG A 470 24.82 4.04 3.61
N GLU A 471 23.90 4.09 2.65
CA GLU A 471 23.00 5.24 2.48
C GLU A 471 21.93 5.33 3.58
N ILE A 472 21.36 4.19 4.01
CA ILE A 472 20.40 4.18 5.13
C ILE A 472 21.11 4.52 6.45
N GLU A 473 22.31 4.01 6.67
CA GLU A 473 23.13 4.29 7.86
C GLU A 473 23.51 5.78 7.95
N ASP A 474 23.88 6.39 6.83
CA ASP A 474 24.15 7.83 6.77
C ASP A 474 22.90 8.64 7.12
N ASP A 475 21.73 8.23 6.63
CA ASP A 475 20.45 8.86 6.97
C ASP A 475 20.08 8.70 8.45
N LEU A 476 20.25 7.50 9.01
CA LEU A 476 20.06 7.23 10.43
C LEU A 476 20.96 8.17 11.26
N GLY A 477 22.25 8.19 10.96
CA GLY A 477 23.23 8.99 11.68
C GLY A 477 23.04 10.50 11.56
N ARG A 478 22.44 11.00 10.46
CA ARG A 478 22.20 12.43 10.23
C ARG A 478 20.87 12.93 10.78
N TYR A 479 19.82 12.13 10.67
CA TYR A 479 18.45 12.60 10.89
C TYR A 479 17.77 12.00 12.12
N CYS A 480 18.24 10.85 12.60
CA CYS A 480 17.69 10.18 13.77
C CYS A 480 18.76 9.37 14.54
N PRO A 481 19.86 10.03 14.94
CA PRO A 481 20.94 9.38 15.69
C PRO A 481 20.48 8.95 17.08
N ASP A 482 21.18 7.99 17.68
CA ASP A 482 20.83 7.40 18.98
C ASP A 482 20.53 8.45 20.07
N TYR A 483 21.40 9.47 20.20
CA TYR A 483 21.24 10.49 21.24
C TYR A 483 19.90 11.24 21.08
N LEU A 484 19.52 11.57 19.85
CA LEU A 484 18.31 12.31 19.57
C LEU A 484 17.07 11.47 19.88
N ILE A 485 17.11 10.19 19.52
CA ILE A 485 16.06 9.23 19.83
C ILE A 485 15.92 9.05 21.34
N ALA A 486 17.04 8.91 22.04
CA ALA A 486 17.06 8.78 23.48
C ALA A 486 16.52 10.04 24.18
N ASP A 487 16.88 11.23 23.71
CA ASP A 487 16.39 12.51 24.23
C ASP A 487 14.87 12.66 24.06
N TYR A 488 14.31 12.24 22.92
CA TYR A 488 12.85 12.25 22.70
C TYR A 488 12.11 11.28 23.63
N LEU A 489 12.63 10.06 23.79
CA LEU A 489 12.00 9.05 24.64
C LEU A 489 12.09 9.37 26.14
N ARG A 490 13.06 10.20 26.54
CA ARG A 490 13.26 10.70 27.91
C ARG A 490 12.50 11.98 28.22
N GLN A 491 11.70 12.51 27.29
CA GLN A 491 10.86 13.66 27.60
C GLN A 491 9.85 13.31 28.71
N SER A 492 9.63 14.28 29.59
CA SER A 492 8.65 14.21 30.68
C SER A 492 7.24 13.88 30.17
N ASP A 493 6.87 14.45 29.03
CA ASP A 493 5.69 14.07 28.26
C ASP A 493 6.10 13.52 26.88
N VAL A 494 6.15 12.19 26.74
CA VAL A 494 6.50 11.54 25.45
C VAL A 494 5.32 11.54 24.48
N VAL A 495 4.09 11.74 24.97
CA VAL A 495 2.85 11.62 24.19
C VAL A 495 2.59 12.92 23.44
N ASN A 496 2.66 14.06 24.14
CA ASN A 496 2.42 15.38 23.58
C ASN A 496 3.71 16.13 23.25
N GLY A 497 4.84 15.71 23.82
CA GLY A 497 6.14 16.32 23.60
C GLY A 497 6.29 17.69 24.28
N ASN A 498 6.91 18.63 23.58
CA ASN A 498 7.23 19.97 24.07
C ASN A 498 7.16 21.00 22.93
N ASP A 499 7.52 22.27 23.21
CA ASP A 499 7.47 23.38 22.25
C ASP A 499 8.26 23.14 20.94
N ARG A 500 9.21 22.20 20.93
CA ARG A 500 10.10 21.90 19.80
C ARG A 500 9.80 20.59 19.10
N TRP A 501 9.04 19.69 19.72
CA TRP A 501 8.76 18.34 19.23
C TRP A 501 7.38 17.88 19.69
N GLY A 502 6.51 17.46 18.76
CA GLY A 502 5.10 17.18 19.05
C GLY A 502 4.79 15.79 19.60
N GLY A 503 5.73 15.16 20.30
CA GLY A 503 5.52 13.85 20.93
C GLY A 503 5.45 12.66 19.96
N ILE A 504 5.11 11.51 20.52
CA ILE A 504 4.92 10.23 19.84
C ILE A 504 3.43 9.85 19.91
N GLY A 505 2.83 9.58 18.75
CA GLY A 505 1.45 9.11 18.70
C GLY A 505 1.23 7.78 19.43
N GLU A 506 0.05 7.61 20.02
CA GLU A 506 -0.33 6.42 20.82
C GLU A 506 -0.02 5.10 20.10
N THR A 507 -0.40 4.97 18.82
CA THR A 507 -0.13 3.76 18.01
C THR A 507 1.36 3.39 17.97
N SER A 508 2.23 4.39 17.95
CA SER A 508 3.68 4.19 17.88
C SER A 508 4.28 3.81 19.24
N ILE A 509 3.73 4.34 20.33
CA ILE A 509 4.06 3.90 21.69
C ILE A 509 3.59 2.46 21.89
N VAL A 510 2.38 2.13 21.45
CA VAL A 510 1.83 0.77 21.50
C VAL A 510 2.72 -0.20 20.71
N TYR A 511 3.17 0.19 19.52
CA TYR A 511 4.12 -0.59 18.72
C TYR A 511 5.47 -0.78 19.43
N LEU A 512 6.02 0.27 20.06
CA LEU A 512 7.25 0.19 20.84
C LEU A 512 7.13 -0.84 21.96
N LEU A 513 6.09 -0.72 22.79
CA LEU A 513 5.86 -1.59 23.94
C LEU A 513 5.52 -3.02 23.51
N TYR A 514 4.88 -3.20 22.35
CA TYR A 514 4.64 -4.51 21.76
C TYR A 514 5.96 -5.20 21.38
N GLU A 515 6.86 -4.49 20.70
CA GLU A 515 8.18 -5.04 20.36
C GLU A 515 9.02 -5.28 21.63
N TYR A 516 8.82 -4.50 22.70
CA TYR A 516 9.44 -4.75 24.00
C TYR A 516 8.91 -6.04 24.66
N GLU A 517 7.59 -6.23 24.73
CA GLU A 517 6.97 -7.46 25.20
C GLU A 517 7.44 -8.68 24.39
N ARG A 518 7.52 -8.53 23.06
CA ARG A 518 8.05 -9.55 22.16
C ARG A 518 9.52 -9.88 22.48
N TYR A 519 10.35 -8.87 22.70
CA TYR A 519 11.75 -9.04 23.09
C TYR A 519 11.88 -9.81 24.40
N LEU A 520 11.10 -9.46 25.42
CA LEU A 520 11.11 -10.13 26.72
C LEU A 520 10.71 -11.60 26.63
N ARG A 521 9.68 -11.93 25.83
CA ARG A 521 9.27 -13.33 25.59
C ARG A 521 10.32 -14.12 24.84
N MET A 522 11.06 -13.49 23.92
CA MET A 522 12.17 -14.15 23.22
C MET A 522 13.33 -14.51 24.17
N GLN A 523 13.56 -13.72 25.23
CA GLN A 523 14.57 -14.04 26.24
C GLN A 523 14.11 -15.18 27.17
N ASN A 524 12.81 -15.29 27.44
CA ASN A 524 12.23 -16.30 28.31
C ASN A 524 11.66 -17.48 27.53
N SER A 525 12.49 -18.51 27.34
CA SER A 525 12.20 -19.73 26.58
C SER A 525 11.00 -20.58 27.07
N GLY A 526 10.36 -20.22 28.18
CA GLY A 526 9.12 -20.83 28.69
C GLY A 526 7.82 -20.12 28.28
N GLU A 527 7.91 -18.92 27.69
CA GLU A 527 6.75 -18.12 27.29
C GLU A 527 6.31 -18.42 25.86
N SER A 528 4.99 -18.36 25.62
CA SER A 528 4.47 -18.48 24.25
C SER A 528 4.80 -17.23 23.43
N PRO A 529 5.11 -17.37 22.12
CA PRO A 529 5.26 -16.23 21.23
C PRO A 529 4.03 -15.33 21.26
N ILE A 530 4.25 -14.02 21.18
CA ILE A 530 3.17 -13.04 21.05
C ILE A 530 2.55 -13.12 19.65
N ALA A 531 1.23 -12.91 19.56
CA ALA A 531 0.53 -12.81 18.28
C ALA A 531 1.05 -11.64 17.43
N ASP A 532 0.83 -11.67 16.12
CA ASP A 532 1.25 -10.59 15.22
C ASP A 532 0.60 -9.25 15.62
N PHE A 533 1.30 -8.13 15.40
CA PHE A 533 0.88 -6.80 15.89
C PHE A 533 -0.57 -6.43 15.55
N ARG A 534 -1.07 -6.76 14.35
CA ARG A 534 -2.46 -6.45 13.95
C ARG A 534 -3.49 -7.25 14.73
N GLU A 535 -3.21 -8.52 14.99
CA GLU A 535 -4.03 -9.39 15.83
C GLU A 535 -3.96 -8.92 17.29
N PHE A 536 -2.75 -8.56 17.73
CA PHE A 536 -2.47 -8.05 19.07
C PHE A 536 -3.18 -6.72 19.37
N THR A 537 -3.20 -5.79 18.42
CA THR A 537 -3.89 -4.49 18.54
C THR A 537 -5.36 -4.53 18.16
N GLY A 538 -5.87 -5.67 17.69
CA GLY A 538 -7.29 -5.88 17.40
C GLY A 538 -7.87 -4.93 16.34
N VAL A 539 -7.11 -4.58 15.30
CA VAL A 539 -7.58 -3.72 14.21
C VAL A 539 -8.80 -4.38 13.54
N GLY A 540 -9.98 -3.76 13.66
CA GLY A 540 -11.26 -4.28 13.18
C GLY A 540 -12.13 -4.98 14.23
N LEU A 541 -11.67 -5.13 15.49
CA LEU A 541 -12.38 -5.82 16.58
C LEU A 541 -13.02 -4.88 17.63
N GLY A 542 -13.06 -3.57 17.37
CA GLY A 542 -13.73 -2.60 18.26
C GLY A 542 -13.10 -2.53 19.67
N SER A 543 -13.89 -2.84 20.70
CA SER A 543 -13.55 -2.62 22.13
C SER A 543 -12.65 -3.70 22.78
N ARG A 544 -12.17 -4.70 22.03
CA ARG A 544 -11.31 -5.80 22.53
C ARG A 544 -9.82 -5.64 22.21
N ARG A 545 -9.34 -4.42 21.97
CA ARG A 545 -7.92 -4.15 21.70
C ARG A 545 -7.10 -4.00 22.99
N VAL A 546 -5.84 -4.45 22.96
CA VAL A 546 -4.83 -4.07 23.95
C VAL A 546 -4.76 -2.54 24.02
N GLN A 547 -4.70 -2.00 25.24
CA GLN A 547 -4.72 -0.56 25.49
C GLN A 547 -3.41 -0.08 26.09
N LEU A 548 -3.15 1.22 25.93
CA LEU A 548 -2.09 1.90 26.64
C LEU A 548 -2.56 2.16 28.07
N GLU A 549 -1.77 1.70 29.04
CA GLU A 549 -2.03 1.84 30.47
C GLU A 549 -1.00 2.74 31.12
N HIS A 550 -1.45 3.57 32.06
CA HIS A 550 -0.60 4.40 32.90
C HIS A 550 -0.37 3.71 34.24
N ILE A 551 0.86 3.27 34.51
CA ILE A 551 1.22 2.55 35.73
C ILE A 551 0.90 3.39 36.97
N TRP A 552 1.34 4.65 36.98
CA TRP A 552 0.79 5.72 37.81
C TRP A 552 -0.44 6.29 37.11
N PRO A 553 -1.66 6.12 37.65
CA PRO A 553 -2.89 6.58 36.99
C PRO A 553 -2.84 8.01 36.48
N GLN A 554 -3.44 8.25 35.32
CA GLN A 554 -3.58 9.60 34.78
C GLN A 554 -4.52 10.47 35.64
N ASN A 555 -5.58 9.87 36.18
CA ASN A 555 -6.55 10.54 37.05
C ASN A 555 -6.67 9.78 38.38
N PRO A 556 -5.65 9.86 39.26
CA PRO A 556 -5.68 9.17 40.55
C PRO A 556 -6.83 9.71 41.41
N ARG A 557 -7.55 8.83 42.10
CA ARG A 557 -8.65 9.23 43.00
C ARG A 557 -8.16 10.02 44.21
N GLU A 558 -6.96 9.69 44.69
CA GLU A 558 -6.28 10.33 45.80
C GLU A 558 -4.82 10.54 45.40
N LEU A 559 -4.37 11.80 45.41
CA LEU A 559 -2.98 12.19 45.17
C LEU A 559 -2.60 13.25 46.21
N PRO A 560 -1.57 13.02 47.05
CA PRO A 560 -1.11 14.02 48.00
C PRO A 560 -0.68 15.30 47.29
N GLU A 561 -1.01 16.48 47.84
CA GLU A 561 -0.63 17.79 47.27
C GLU A 561 0.89 17.88 47.02
N GLU A 562 1.69 17.28 47.90
CA GLU A 562 3.16 17.23 47.81
C GLU A 562 3.68 16.45 46.59
N ARG A 563 2.86 15.55 46.01
CA ARG A 563 3.20 14.73 44.84
C ARG A 563 2.48 15.18 43.56
N THR A 564 1.68 16.25 43.61
CA THR A 564 0.93 16.74 42.44
C THR A 564 1.87 17.23 41.34
N GLU A 565 2.85 18.08 41.68
CA GLU A 565 3.84 18.58 40.73
C GLU A 565 4.69 17.44 40.13
N GLU A 566 5.12 16.50 40.98
CA GLU A 566 5.85 15.29 40.53
C GLU A 566 5.03 14.48 39.52
N HIS A 567 3.76 14.22 39.83
CA HIS A 567 2.85 13.46 38.98
C HIS A 567 2.59 14.15 37.64
N GLU A 568 2.26 15.45 37.66
CA GLU A 568 2.00 16.23 36.44
C GLU A 568 3.21 16.23 35.49
N GLU A 569 4.43 16.23 36.03
CA GLU A 569 5.65 16.17 35.23
C GLU A 569 5.93 14.79 34.63
N CYS A 570 5.62 13.67 35.30
CA CYS A 570 6.06 12.34 34.83
C CYS A 570 4.94 11.40 34.38
N VAL A 571 3.66 11.80 34.49
CA VAL A 571 2.51 10.93 34.17
C VAL A 571 2.56 10.43 32.72
N ASN A 572 2.98 11.25 31.77
CA ASN A 572 3.09 10.89 30.35
C ASN A 572 4.51 10.47 29.94
N SER A 573 5.42 10.22 30.89
CA SER A 573 6.76 9.71 30.58
C SER A 573 6.69 8.27 30.11
N LEU A 574 7.58 7.87 29.19
CA LEU A 574 7.60 6.53 28.60
C LEU A 574 7.64 5.42 29.66
N GLY A 575 8.44 5.58 30.71
CA GLY A 575 8.55 4.62 31.81
C GLY A 575 7.26 4.44 32.61
N ASN A 576 6.30 5.36 32.51
CA ASN A 576 4.98 5.22 33.15
C ASN A 576 3.95 4.49 32.25
N LEU A 577 4.29 4.19 31.00
CA LEU A 577 3.38 3.61 30.03
C LEU A 577 3.62 2.10 29.87
N ALA A 578 2.54 1.33 29.78
CA ALA A 578 2.55 -0.12 29.60
C ALA A 578 1.41 -0.58 28.68
N LEU A 579 1.47 -1.83 28.21
CA LEU A 579 0.37 -2.45 27.48
C LEU A 579 -0.45 -3.29 28.43
N ILE A 580 -1.77 -3.10 28.41
CA ILE A 580 -2.69 -3.89 29.21
C ILE A 580 -3.71 -4.61 28.33
N SER A 581 -4.00 -5.87 28.70
CA SER A 581 -5.02 -6.65 28.01
C SER A 581 -6.43 -6.10 28.28
N PRO A 582 -7.40 -6.29 27.37
CA PRO A 582 -8.79 -5.91 27.60
C PRO A 582 -9.40 -6.54 28.86
N ASP A 583 -8.93 -7.73 29.24
CA ASP A 583 -9.43 -8.47 30.40
C ASP A 583 -8.85 -7.89 31.71
N ASP A 584 -7.59 -7.44 31.68
CA ASP A 584 -6.89 -6.85 32.84
C ASP A 584 -7.27 -5.36 33.06
N ASN A 585 -7.57 -4.62 31.98
CA ASN A 585 -7.75 -3.17 32.02
C ASN A 585 -8.84 -2.67 32.99
N PRO A 586 -10.05 -3.26 33.06
CA PRO A 586 -11.08 -2.83 34.01
C PRO A 586 -10.65 -2.98 35.47
N HIS A 587 -9.73 -3.90 35.75
CA HIS A 587 -9.23 -4.19 37.10
C HIS A 587 -8.12 -3.23 37.53
N ALA A 588 -7.29 -2.73 36.61
CA ALA A 588 -6.24 -1.76 36.91
C ALA A 588 -6.79 -0.31 36.98
N SER A 589 -7.29 0.23 35.87
CA SER A 589 -7.93 1.56 35.77
C SER A 589 -7.22 2.67 36.57
N ASN A 590 -7.95 3.48 37.36
CA ASN A 590 -7.39 4.58 38.15
C ASN A 590 -6.88 4.16 39.55
N LYS A 591 -6.57 2.88 39.77
CA LYS A 591 -6.09 2.39 41.08
C LYS A 591 -4.61 2.75 41.34
N PRO A 592 -4.18 2.94 42.59
CA PRO A 592 -2.77 3.13 42.91
C PRO A 592 -1.91 1.92 42.47
N TYR A 593 -0.62 2.17 42.18
CA TYR A 593 0.32 1.14 41.71
C TYR A 593 0.29 -0.15 42.53
N ARG A 594 0.31 -0.05 43.87
CA ARG A 594 0.26 -1.22 44.77
C ARG A 594 -0.95 -2.12 44.48
N GLN A 595 -2.14 -1.54 44.34
CA GLN A 595 -3.36 -2.30 44.05
C GLN A 595 -3.33 -2.89 42.64
N LYS A 596 -2.86 -2.12 41.64
CA LYS A 596 -2.68 -2.63 40.27
C LYS A 596 -1.74 -3.83 40.24
N TRP A 597 -0.66 -3.76 41.01
CA TRP A 597 0.33 -4.85 41.10
C TRP A 597 -0.25 -6.10 41.75
N GLU A 598 -0.83 -5.96 42.94
CA GLU A 598 -1.38 -7.08 43.74
C GLU A 598 -2.60 -7.74 43.08
N GLU A 599 -3.47 -6.95 42.43
CA GLU A 599 -4.73 -7.44 41.88
C GLU A 599 -4.66 -7.80 40.39
N THR A 600 -3.64 -7.33 39.66
CA THR A 600 -3.62 -7.44 38.19
C THR A 600 -2.22 -7.74 37.63
N TYR A 601 -1.20 -6.92 37.88
CA TYR A 601 0.06 -7.02 37.13
C TYR A 601 0.86 -8.28 37.43
N ASP A 602 0.93 -8.73 38.69
CA ASP A 602 1.70 -9.93 39.08
C ASP A 602 1.23 -11.21 38.36
N ASN A 603 -0.05 -11.25 37.99
CA ASN A 603 -0.68 -12.39 37.30
C ASN A 603 -1.13 -12.05 35.87
N SER A 604 -0.76 -10.88 35.34
CA SER A 604 -1.16 -10.49 33.99
C SER A 604 -0.55 -11.44 32.96
N ASN A 605 -1.21 -11.65 31.83
CA ASN A 605 -0.63 -12.38 30.71
C ASN A 605 0.55 -11.65 30.04
N GLN A 606 0.69 -10.34 30.26
CA GLN A 606 1.79 -9.55 29.71
C GLN A 606 3.04 -9.61 30.59
N GLN A 607 4.16 -10.03 30.01
CA GLN A 607 5.41 -10.26 30.73
C GLN A 607 6.01 -8.97 31.28
N HIS A 608 6.00 -7.88 30.50
CA HIS A 608 6.54 -6.59 30.96
C HIS A 608 5.80 -6.01 32.17
N LEU A 609 4.53 -6.40 32.41
CA LEU A 609 3.79 -6.01 33.62
C LEU A 609 4.22 -6.85 34.83
N ARG A 610 4.44 -8.15 34.65
CA ARG A 610 4.95 -9.05 35.71
C ARG A 610 6.37 -8.71 36.16
N GLU A 611 7.17 -8.14 35.26
CA GLU A 611 8.55 -7.73 35.54
C GLU A 611 8.64 -6.38 36.30
N LEU A 612 7.52 -5.67 36.50
CA LEU A 612 7.50 -4.45 37.30
C LEU A 612 7.87 -4.74 38.78
N PRO A 613 8.63 -3.85 39.43
CA PRO A 613 9.16 -4.08 40.78
C PRO A 613 8.04 -4.20 41.82
N HIS A 614 8.19 -5.14 42.76
CA HIS A 614 7.25 -5.30 43.86
C HIS A 614 7.06 -3.98 44.65
N PRO A 615 5.82 -3.59 45.00
CA PRO A 615 5.52 -2.29 45.64
C PRO A 615 6.11 -2.11 47.06
N ASP A 616 6.65 -3.16 47.67
CA ASP A 616 7.40 -3.09 48.92
C ASP A 616 8.87 -2.69 48.73
N ASN A 617 9.41 -2.87 47.51
CA ASN A 617 10.80 -2.58 47.19
C ASN A 617 10.95 -1.20 46.52
N VAL A 618 9.94 -0.77 45.77
CA VAL A 618 9.96 0.48 45.00
C VAL A 618 8.62 1.19 45.16
N GLU A 619 8.65 2.43 45.65
CA GLU A 619 7.50 3.33 45.54
C GLU A 619 7.43 3.86 44.11
N TRP A 620 6.28 3.68 43.45
CA TRP A 620 6.11 4.19 42.10
C TRP A 620 6.05 5.73 42.13
N GLY A 621 6.97 6.34 41.41
CA GLY A 621 7.35 7.75 41.52
C GLY A 621 8.24 8.18 40.36
N ARG A 622 8.68 9.45 40.35
CA ARG A 622 9.58 10.01 39.35
C ARG A 622 10.82 9.12 39.16
N GLU A 623 11.48 8.73 40.24
CA GLU A 623 12.70 7.91 40.19
C GLU A 623 12.44 6.53 39.54
N ALA A 624 11.35 5.85 39.92
CA ALA A 624 10.99 4.55 39.34
C ALA A 624 10.63 4.68 37.84
N ILE A 625 9.92 5.74 37.47
CA ILE A 625 9.53 6.05 36.09
C ILE A 625 10.77 6.38 35.25
N GLU A 626 11.71 7.16 35.78
CA GLU A 626 12.96 7.50 35.09
C GLU A 626 13.84 6.27 34.87
N ASN A 627 13.96 5.40 35.88
CA ASN A 627 14.73 4.16 35.76
C ASN A 627 14.13 3.23 34.68
N ARG A 628 12.81 3.01 34.71
CA ARG A 628 12.14 2.22 33.67
C ARG A 628 12.21 2.89 32.28
N THR A 629 12.19 4.22 32.23
CA THR A 629 12.39 4.96 30.98
C THR A 629 13.76 4.64 30.38
N ASP A 630 14.82 4.64 31.19
CA ASP A 630 16.16 4.28 30.71
C ASP A 630 16.26 2.83 30.25
N GLU A 631 15.63 1.89 30.96
CA GLU A 631 15.55 0.48 30.52
C GLU A 631 14.89 0.33 29.14
N LEU A 632 13.78 1.04 28.92
CA LEU A 632 13.08 1.05 27.64
C LEU A 632 13.90 1.75 26.55
N VAL A 633 14.61 2.83 26.88
CA VAL A 633 15.50 3.51 25.94
C VAL A 633 16.67 2.62 25.54
N ASP A 634 17.30 1.92 26.47
CA ASP A 634 18.38 0.98 26.19
C ASP A 634 17.90 -0.16 25.29
N PHE A 635 16.69 -0.67 25.55
CA PHE A 635 16.03 -1.60 24.64
C PHE A 635 15.86 -0.99 23.24
N VAL A 636 15.31 0.22 23.12
CA VAL A 636 15.05 0.85 21.82
C VAL A 636 16.35 1.06 21.04
N LEU A 637 17.39 1.55 21.68
CA LEU A 637 18.69 1.81 21.05
C LEU A 637 19.36 0.52 20.57
N LYS A 638 19.15 -0.59 21.27
CA LYS A 638 19.62 -1.92 20.88
C LYS A 638 18.77 -2.56 19.78
N TRP A 639 17.44 -2.50 19.91
CA TRP A 639 16.50 -3.21 19.03
C TRP A 639 16.36 -2.54 17.66
N TRP A 640 16.42 -1.22 17.63
CA TRP A 640 16.43 -0.43 16.41
C TRP A 640 17.80 0.21 16.20
N SER A 641 18.91 -0.53 16.37
CA SER A 641 20.25 -0.03 16.04
C SER A 641 20.50 -0.05 14.51
N GLY A 642 21.50 0.71 14.07
CA GLY A 642 22.03 0.52 12.71
C GLY A 642 22.90 -0.73 12.56
N ALA A 643 23.46 -0.92 11.37
CA ALA A 643 24.53 -1.86 11.05
C ALA A 643 25.92 -1.33 11.41
N SER A 644 26.13 -0.01 11.38
CA SER A 644 27.38 0.61 11.82
C SER A 644 27.28 1.00 13.30
N GLU A 645 28.19 0.44 14.11
CA GLU A 645 28.33 0.75 15.53
C GLU A 645 29.74 1.24 15.82
N ALA A 646 29.86 2.38 16.51
CA ALA A 646 31.10 2.78 17.15
C ALA A 646 31.04 2.52 18.66
N SER A 647 32.03 1.82 19.19
CA SER A 647 32.15 1.62 20.63
C SER A 647 33.14 2.59 21.26
N VAL A 648 32.72 3.24 22.33
CA VAL A 648 33.54 4.15 23.15
C VAL A 648 33.65 3.57 24.56
N CYS A 649 34.87 3.36 25.04
CA CYS A 649 35.09 2.88 26.39
C CYS A 649 35.34 4.03 27.37
N ILE A 650 34.68 4.00 28.53
CA ILE A 650 34.87 4.97 29.60
C ILE A 650 35.13 4.21 30.90
N GLU A 651 36.33 4.39 31.45
CA GLU A 651 36.69 3.86 32.76
C GLU A 651 35.89 4.58 33.85
N GLY A 652 35.29 3.84 34.78
CA GLY A 652 34.42 4.41 35.81
C GLY A 652 33.07 4.91 35.28
N TYR A 653 32.61 4.47 34.10
CA TYR A 653 31.31 4.91 33.55
C TYR A 653 30.13 4.68 34.52
N HIS A 654 30.21 3.59 35.28
CA HIS A 654 29.21 3.24 36.30
C HIS A 654 29.26 4.13 37.56
N GLU A 655 30.28 4.98 37.72
CA GLU A 655 30.39 5.91 38.85
C GLU A 655 29.66 7.23 38.58
N PHE A 656 29.38 7.54 37.30
CA PHE A 656 28.54 8.68 36.93
C PHE A 656 27.08 8.42 37.33
N SER A 657 26.41 9.48 37.79
CA SER A 657 24.95 9.48 37.94
C SER A 657 24.25 9.28 36.59
N THR A 658 22.99 8.87 36.63
CA THR A 658 22.17 8.66 35.43
C THR A 658 22.15 9.90 34.53
N GLU A 659 21.95 11.10 35.10
CA GLU A 659 21.96 12.36 34.35
C GLU A 659 23.32 12.66 33.70
N GLN A 660 24.41 12.43 34.42
CA GLN A 660 25.76 12.60 33.87
C GLN A 660 26.07 11.60 32.76
N ARG A 661 25.63 10.34 32.88
CA ARG A 661 25.77 9.35 31.81
C ARG A 661 25.00 9.74 30.57
N ARG A 662 23.78 10.27 30.73
CA ARG A 662 22.95 10.78 29.62
C ARG A 662 23.67 11.91 28.87
N ASP A 663 24.12 12.94 29.58
CA ASP A 663 24.85 14.05 28.97
C ASP A 663 26.15 13.59 28.26
N LEU A 664 26.90 12.69 28.91
CA LEU A 664 28.14 12.14 28.36
C LEU A 664 27.88 11.31 27.08
N GLN A 665 26.85 10.46 27.09
CA GLN A 665 26.41 9.69 25.94
C GLN A 665 26.07 10.59 24.76
N ASN A 666 25.35 11.68 24.99
CA ASN A 666 24.95 12.62 23.94
C ASN A 666 26.16 13.35 23.35
N ARG A 667 27.04 13.91 24.18
CA ARG A 667 28.25 14.63 23.73
C ARG A 667 29.20 13.72 22.95
N ILE A 668 29.44 12.50 23.44
CA ILE A 668 30.30 11.52 22.77
C ILE A 668 29.67 11.11 21.44
N SER A 669 28.39 10.71 21.46
CA SER A 669 27.63 10.34 20.27
C SER A 669 27.70 11.39 19.16
N GLN A 670 27.57 12.67 19.51
CA GLN A 670 27.65 13.77 18.54
C GLN A 670 29.09 13.94 18.02
N SER A 671 30.09 13.94 18.91
CA SER A 671 31.50 14.11 18.54
C SER A 671 32.02 13.00 17.61
N VAL A 672 31.68 11.74 17.89
CA VAL A 672 32.07 10.59 17.03
C VAL A 672 31.51 10.77 15.62
N ARG A 673 30.22 11.12 15.50
CA ARG A 673 29.56 11.32 14.21
C ARG A 673 30.14 12.49 13.44
N ASP A 674 30.36 13.63 14.11
CA ASP A 674 30.94 14.82 13.48
C ASP A 674 32.36 14.55 12.95
N ASN A 675 33.16 13.77 13.66
CA ASN A 675 34.47 13.39 13.16
C ASN A 675 34.40 12.41 11.99
N TYR A 676 33.58 11.37 12.13
CA TYR A 676 33.43 10.35 11.10
C TYR A 676 32.94 10.99 9.78
N HIS A 677 32.00 11.93 9.87
CA HIS A 677 31.51 12.71 8.75
C HIS A 677 32.59 13.57 8.10
N LYS A 678 33.35 14.33 8.90
CA LYS A 678 34.47 15.14 8.37
C LYS A 678 35.53 14.32 7.64
N ARG A 679 35.76 13.07 8.04
CA ARG A 679 36.79 12.19 7.45
C ARG A 679 36.30 11.42 6.23
N ASN A 680 35.07 10.89 6.29
CA ASN A 680 34.57 9.92 5.31
C ASN A 680 33.40 10.45 4.45
N GLY A 681 32.90 11.66 4.74
CA GLY A 681 31.73 12.23 4.07
C GLY A 681 30.41 11.54 4.41
N GLN A 682 30.41 10.61 5.37
CA GLN A 682 29.28 9.78 5.78
C GLN A 682 29.13 9.79 7.30
N SER A 683 27.94 9.52 7.82
CA SER A 683 27.66 9.38 9.26
C SER A 683 27.61 7.91 9.66
N ILE A 684 27.63 7.65 10.96
CA ILE A 684 27.37 6.32 11.55
C ILE A 684 26.03 6.34 12.28
N ALA A 685 25.28 5.25 12.18
CA ALA A 685 23.96 5.18 12.79
C ALA A 685 24.05 5.08 14.31
N SER A 686 24.92 4.22 14.82
CA SER A 686 24.95 3.90 16.25
C SER A 686 26.29 4.13 16.96
N VAL A 687 26.23 4.62 18.20
CA VAL A 687 27.40 4.84 19.07
C VAL A 687 27.11 4.25 20.46
N SER A 688 27.77 3.16 20.79
CA SER A 688 27.66 2.51 22.10
C SER A 688 28.77 2.95 23.05
N ILE A 689 28.41 3.14 24.33
CA ILE A 689 29.39 3.34 25.40
C ILE A 689 29.50 2.06 26.22
N ARG A 690 30.73 1.57 26.42
CA ARG A 690 31.02 0.33 27.17
C ARG A 690 31.83 0.63 28.43
N ASN A 691 31.55 -0.13 29.49
CA ASN A 691 32.21 -0.06 30.80
C ASN A 691 33.14 -1.27 30.98
N GLN A 692 34.32 -1.29 30.35
CA GLN A 692 35.29 -2.39 30.46
C GLN A 692 36.75 -1.90 30.46
N THR A 693 37.58 -2.45 31.35
CA THR A 693 39.05 -2.31 31.27
C THR A 693 39.59 -3.30 30.24
N LEU A 694 40.33 -2.86 29.21
CA LEU A 694 40.65 -3.67 28.02
C LEU A 694 42.15 -3.93 27.83
N ASN A 695 42.49 -5.13 27.36
CA ASN A 695 43.86 -5.58 27.03
C ASN A 695 44.27 -5.21 25.59
N GLY A 696 45.52 -4.82 25.39
CA GLY A 696 46.00 -4.01 24.25
C GLY A 696 46.08 -4.62 22.84
N ASN A 697 45.46 -5.77 22.55
CA ASN A 697 45.60 -6.43 21.23
C ASN A 697 44.33 -6.41 20.35
N GLU A 698 43.24 -5.76 20.78
CA GLU A 698 41.93 -5.85 20.10
C GLU A 698 41.46 -4.56 19.41
N TRP A 699 42.32 -3.55 19.19
CA TRP A 699 41.84 -2.20 18.79
C TRP A 699 42.72 -1.44 17.78
N THR A 700 42.09 -0.59 16.95
CA THR A 700 42.76 0.45 16.15
C THR A 700 42.53 1.82 16.78
N ALA A 701 43.61 2.58 16.89
CA ALA A 701 43.73 3.87 17.56
C ALA A 701 42.95 5.03 16.93
N ILE A 702 42.37 5.92 17.76
CA ILE A 702 42.31 7.33 17.39
C ILE A 702 43.04 8.21 18.38
N ARG A 703 43.99 8.94 17.81
CA ARG A 703 44.92 9.77 18.54
C ARG A 703 44.28 11.11 18.87
N ASN A 704 44.48 11.54 20.11
CA ASN A 704 44.56 12.95 20.47
C ASN A 704 45.67 13.33 21.46
N CYS A 705 46.45 12.38 22.04
CA CYS A 705 47.75 12.71 22.68
C CYS A 705 48.89 12.36 21.73
N ASP A 706 49.90 13.23 21.67
CA ASP A 706 51.15 13.04 20.92
C ASP A 706 51.93 11.78 21.35
N CYS A 707 51.63 11.23 22.54
CA CYS A 707 52.27 10.01 23.05
C CYS A 707 51.82 8.70 22.38
N GLY A 708 50.71 8.73 21.62
CA GLY A 708 50.18 7.54 20.95
C GLY A 708 49.20 6.66 21.75
N SER A 709 48.89 7.01 23.00
CA SER A 709 47.93 6.27 23.84
C SER A 709 46.49 6.36 23.33
N LEU A 710 45.75 5.27 23.56
CA LEU A 710 44.39 5.03 23.06
C LEU A 710 43.33 5.07 24.16
N SER A 711 43.78 5.18 25.41
CA SER A 711 42.93 5.18 26.60
C SER A 711 42.81 6.61 27.12
N MET A 712 41.61 6.99 27.55
CA MET A 712 41.33 8.33 28.07
C MET A 712 40.70 8.23 29.46
N LYS A 713 41.12 9.11 30.36
CA LYS A 713 40.53 9.32 31.68
C LYS A 713 39.61 10.52 31.60
N ILE A 714 38.38 10.37 32.06
CA ILE A 714 37.44 11.48 32.20
C ILE A 714 37.29 11.74 33.70
N GLN A 715 37.68 12.93 34.17
CA GLN A 715 37.49 13.28 35.57
C GLN A 715 36.02 13.57 35.88
N ALA A 716 35.45 12.80 36.80
CA ALA A 716 34.02 12.80 37.13
C ALA A 716 33.46 14.18 37.56
N ASN A 717 34.30 15.07 38.13
CA ASN A 717 33.85 16.36 38.66
C ASN A 717 34.07 17.54 37.70
N SER A 718 34.96 17.41 36.71
CA SER A 718 35.34 18.51 35.79
C SER A 718 35.00 18.23 34.33
N GLY A 719 34.74 16.96 33.96
CA GLY A 719 34.59 16.54 32.56
C GLY A 719 35.89 16.64 31.75
N GLU A 720 37.02 16.90 32.41
CA GLU A 720 38.33 17.03 31.79
C GLU A 720 38.78 15.66 31.25
N VAL A 721 39.08 15.62 29.95
CA VAL A 721 39.55 14.40 29.28
C VAL A 721 41.06 14.44 29.25
N ARG A 722 41.71 13.44 29.86
CA ARG A 722 43.16 13.28 29.85
C ARG A 722 43.55 11.98 29.19
N CYS A 723 44.73 11.95 28.60
CA CYS A 723 45.32 10.71 28.13
C CYS A 723 45.65 9.79 29.30
N ALA A 724 45.27 8.51 29.25
CA ALA A 724 45.49 7.59 30.36
C ALA A 724 46.97 7.21 30.57
N GLU A 725 47.82 7.29 29.54
CA GLU A 725 49.26 7.00 29.63
C GLU A 725 50.14 8.24 29.84
N CYS A 726 49.93 9.31 29.07
CA CYS A 726 50.78 10.52 29.12
C CYS A 726 50.24 11.59 30.08
N ASP A 727 49.01 11.42 30.58
CA ASP A 727 48.26 12.37 31.42
C ASP A 727 48.08 13.78 30.84
N SER A 728 48.35 13.96 29.54
CA SER A 728 48.12 15.24 28.86
C SER A 728 46.62 15.51 28.75
N GLU A 729 46.22 16.76 28.98
CA GLU A 729 44.88 17.25 28.70
C GLU A 729 44.57 17.13 27.20
N LEU A 730 43.44 16.51 26.87
CA LEU A 730 42.99 16.25 25.50
C LEU A 730 41.88 17.25 25.16
N THR A 731 42.22 18.23 24.32
CA THR A 731 41.31 19.33 23.96
C THR A 731 40.22 18.93 22.95
N ALA A 732 40.31 17.76 22.30
CA ALA A 732 39.33 17.32 21.30
C ALA A 732 39.38 15.81 20.96
N PRO A 733 39.08 14.85 21.86
CA PRO A 733 39.17 13.40 21.60
C PRO A 733 38.26 12.91 20.46
N LEU A 734 38.75 12.01 19.62
CA LEU A 734 38.14 11.56 18.37
C LEU A 734 38.04 10.02 18.43
N TYR A 735 36.94 9.40 18.02
CA TYR A 735 36.70 7.93 18.10
C TYR A 735 36.26 7.37 16.72
N GLN A 736 36.57 6.11 16.38
CA GLN A 736 36.33 5.42 15.08
C GLN A 736 36.78 3.95 15.11
N VAL A 737 36.03 3.21 14.31
CA VAL A 737 35.76 1.78 14.16
C VAL A 737 36.71 1.07 13.19
N ARG A 738 36.85 -0.25 13.35
CA ARG A 738 37.35 -1.18 12.31
C ARG A 738 36.16 -1.95 11.75
N SER A 739 35.94 -1.84 10.45
CA SER A 739 35.04 -2.69 9.66
C SER A 739 35.73 -4.04 9.40
N GLU A 740 35.09 -5.15 9.73
CA GLU A 740 35.33 -6.42 9.03
C GLU A 740 33.97 -6.97 8.57
N VAL A 741 34.01 -7.50 7.35
CA VAL A 741 32.95 -7.80 6.36
C VAL A 741 31.92 -8.80 6.85
#